data_AF-A0A3B8VBQ4-F1
#
_entry.id   AF-A0A3B8VBQ4-F1
#
_cell.length_a   1.000
_cell.length_b   1.000
_cell.length_c   1.000
_cell.angle_alpha   90.00
_cell.angle_beta   90.00
_cell.angle_gamma   90.00
#
_symmetry.space_group_name_H-M   'P 1'
#
loop_
_entity.id
_entity.type
_entity.pdbx_description
1 polymer ?
#
loop_
_entity_poly.entity_id
_entity_poly.type
_entity_poly.pdbx_seq_one_letter_code
_entity_poly.pdbx_strand_id
1 'polypeptide(L)'
;MKRMNGSKKIAVLLALCCAGSAAAGATLLGGNTAFAAETKQLTMGDLPYYTWYGKYEGHSINNMKVKLMYTDSSARYFDSTKSDYNLKDFTEKSSDTALKLDGFTVANWKYEFPSGGGSVVAYVEAEAAGTIAWDYTAAASFDGWIDWNSLYAVYKYDAASKAVTQVTKAYHADTTKADIVKGVSVEVAKGDVIYYELGADIGRNYQNMQSATITFTEKGETDAATEEQIAEYKKKLEDKVAGLNESDYTAENWALIQKYLSDFKSATYEKLSVLQAAYTKAAADIDAVKTNTLDNAKAAKKEAMKEYRDTLKETNYVAEEWAKVTAAYDAFLTAVENAETPEEVTTAYDTAIAAMKAAVPVKEQGKDLDYCEKMNANGYTWIEGAVADTKLMTGTVESGLLDFDHQGQDKYYMYNESLNAGLDTPLYFAQNWKWYIGRNAAIVKIFKAKKNCSLTIENALQDGQNNGWTDNCLLNVYIVRGEETKKIATVKNPSTEADFSGVWYMKEGDMLYFEFCSATILEGQVRNFQAPCYTTYDLDSTAFDEEKYTEQNHDLPQAVKDKIAEKQAALDTWFASLNETDYSATNWALLQDELATFAERCETEVSTTEDVEALYNEVLAAAQAVETIEQAEASLKKALQEYADELQAKYDELIANNKYSKDGRTALDEALADGKAKILAAKSKTLGNSAKLQAIAALNKIETKSGCGGSIGIGSAAAVLCAAAAAFAATKKKKEDR
;
A
#
# COMPACT_ATOMS: atom_id res chain seq x y z
N MET A 1 -43.07 4.13 -20.69
CA MET A 1 -43.42 2.96 -19.86
C MET A 1 -42.17 2.53 -19.09
N LYS A 2 -42.24 2.33 -17.75
CA LYS A 2 -41.22 1.74 -16.82
C LYS A 2 -39.76 2.29 -16.92
N ARG A 3 -38.91 2.47 -15.90
CA ARG A 3 -38.85 2.55 -14.41
C ARG A 3 -37.41 3.10 -14.13
N MET A 4 -37.04 3.83 -13.07
CA MET A 4 -37.73 4.44 -11.92
C MET A 4 -36.83 5.56 -11.31
N ASN A 5 -37.21 6.09 -10.13
CA ASN A 5 -36.45 7.01 -9.24
C ASN A 5 -35.06 6.47 -8.83
N GLY A 6 -34.11 7.26 -8.30
CA GLY A 6 -34.08 8.72 -8.06
C GLY A 6 -33.07 9.08 -6.94
N SER A 7 -32.44 10.25 -7.02
CA SER A 7 -31.36 10.68 -6.12
C SER A 7 -31.85 11.61 -5.00
N LYS A 8 -31.99 11.08 -3.78
CA LYS A 8 -32.16 11.88 -2.55
C LYS A 8 -30.88 11.81 -1.71
N LYS A 9 -30.27 12.95 -1.40
CA LYS A 9 -29.26 13.11 -0.34
C LYS A 9 -29.84 13.96 0.80
N ILE A 10 -30.37 13.33 1.85
CA ILE A 10 -30.58 13.94 3.19
C ILE A 10 -30.28 12.88 4.26
N ALA A 11 -29.67 13.34 5.36
CA ALA A 11 -29.15 12.68 6.56
C ALA A 11 -29.98 11.60 7.27
N VAL A 12 -29.27 10.83 8.12
CA VAL A 12 -29.64 10.05 9.35
C VAL A 12 -28.54 8.97 9.53
N LEU A 13 -28.02 8.61 10.70
CA LEU A 13 -27.92 9.23 12.04
C LEU A 13 -26.78 8.50 12.80
N LEU A 14 -26.34 9.07 13.92
CA LEU A 14 -25.43 8.49 14.91
C LEU A 14 -25.91 7.10 15.43
N ALA A 15 -25.03 6.09 15.41
CA ALA A 15 -24.87 5.04 16.45
C ALA A 15 -24.12 3.78 15.92
N LEU A 16 -22.90 3.54 16.40
CA LEU A 16 -22.45 2.18 16.71
C LEU A 16 -21.25 2.22 17.67
N CYS A 17 -21.38 1.53 18.80
CA CYS A 17 -20.37 1.42 19.84
C CYS A 17 -19.38 0.30 19.53
N CYS A 18 -18.17 0.42 20.08
CA CYS A 18 -17.31 -0.66 20.60
C CYS A 18 -17.39 -2.05 19.95
N ALA A 19 -16.39 -2.43 19.15
CA ALA A 19 -15.51 -3.59 19.42
C ALA A 19 -14.60 -3.93 18.22
N GLY A 20 -13.39 -4.43 18.50
CA GLY A 20 -12.74 -5.45 17.66
C GLY A 20 -11.87 -5.00 16.49
N SER A 21 -10.61 -4.68 16.76
CA SER A 21 -9.45 -5.33 16.10
C SER A 21 -8.13 -4.82 16.70
N ALA A 22 -7.74 -5.41 17.83
CA ALA A 22 -6.40 -5.25 18.36
C ALA A 22 -5.52 -6.39 17.79
N ALA A 23 -4.58 -6.06 16.90
CA ALA A 23 -3.33 -6.81 16.66
C ALA A 23 -2.57 -6.23 15.44
N ALA A 24 -1.63 -5.30 15.66
CA ALA A 24 -0.41 -5.15 14.86
C ALA A 24 0.49 -4.03 15.42
N GLY A 25 1.73 -4.37 15.79
CA GLY A 25 2.87 -3.45 15.69
C GLY A 25 3.00 -2.30 16.69
N ALA A 26 3.61 -2.58 17.85
CA ALA A 26 4.77 -1.75 18.22
C ALA A 26 5.85 -2.00 17.14
N THR A 27 6.64 -1.05 16.66
CA THR A 27 7.23 0.13 17.31
C THR A 27 7.66 1.11 16.21
N LEU A 28 7.70 2.43 16.47
CA LEU A 28 8.80 3.34 16.06
C LEU A 28 8.48 4.82 16.39
N LEU A 29 9.23 5.34 17.37
CA LEU A 29 9.77 6.71 17.48
C LEU A 29 8.85 7.95 17.34
N GLY A 30 8.73 8.67 18.47
CA GLY A 30 9.28 10.02 18.55
C GLY A 30 8.53 11.15 17.84
N GLY A 31 7.38 11.55 18.38
CA GLY A 31 6.65 12.75 17.95
C GLY A 31 6.07 13.52 19.13
N ASN A 32 6.84 14.46 19.68
CA ASN A 32 6.35 15.34 20.75
C ASN A 32 5.48 16.46 20.14
N THR A 33 4.22 16.16 19.82
CA THR A 33 3.24 17.15 19.32
C THR A 33 2.22 17.46 20.41
N ALA A 34 2.58 18.40 21.29
CA ALA A 34 1.61 19.05 22.15
C ALA A 34 0.61 19.81 21.26
N PHE A 35 -0.64 19.35 21.19
CA PHE A 35 -1.71 20.11 20.58
C PHE A 35 -1.93 21.39 21.40
N ALA A 36 -1.67 22.55 20.80
CA ALA A 36 -2.00 23.82 21.41
C ALA A 36 -3.52 23.92 21.60
N ALA A 37 -3.96 24.22 22.83
CA ALA A 37 -5.38 24.34 23.14
C ALA A 37 -6.00 25.56 22.43
N GLU A 38 -7.07 25.35 21.66
CA GLU A 38 -7.86 26.45 21.10
C GLU A 38 -8.58 27.24 22.21
N THR A 39 -8.28 28.53 22.32
CA THR A 39 -9.00 29.43 23.24
C THR A 39 -10.39 29.78 22.69
N LYS A 40 -11.40 28.96 23.01
CA LYS A 40 -12.80 29.22 22.64
C LYS A 40 -13.49 30.25 23.54
N GLN A 41 -13.53 31.50 23.06
CA GLN A 41 -14.23 32.63 23.67
C GLN A 41 -15.75 32.55 23.41
N LEU A 42 -16.59 33.01 24.36
CA LEU A 42 -18.06 33.05 24.20
C LEU A 42 -18.54 34.48 23.92
N THR A 43 -19.33 34.69 22.87
CA THR A 43 -19.96 35.99 22.60
C THR A 43 -21.26 36.15 23.39
N MET A 44 -21.51 37.32 24.00
CA MET A 44 -22.79 37.59 24.68
C MET A 44 -23.98 37.60 23.73
N GLY A 45 -23.74 37.88 22.44
CA GLY A 45 -24.73 37.76 21.38
C GLY A 45 -25.14 36.33 21.05
N ASP A 46 -24.34 35.33 21.41
CA ASP A 46 -24.67 33.91 21.19
C ASP A 46 -25.47 33.31 22.36
N LEU A 47 -25.48 33.97 23.52
CA LEU A 47 -26.21 33.55 24.71
C LEU A 47 -27.72 33.30 24.53
N PRO A 48 -28.49 34.11 23.77
CA PRO A 48 -29.93 33.87 23.58
C PRO A 48 -30.26 32.81 22.51
N TYR A 49 -29.26 32.13 21.92
CA TYR A 49 -29.53 31.06 20.95
C TYR A 49 -30.14 29.84 21.63
N TYR A 50 -31.17 29.28 21.00
CA TYR A 50 -31.75 28.01 21.41
C TYR A 50 -30.95 26.84 20.86
N THR A 51 -30.75 25.81 21.68
CA THR A 51 -30.32 24.50 21.18
C THR A 51 -31.46 23.83 20.42
N TRP A 52 -31.12 22.84 19.61
CA TRP A 52 -32.03 22.16 18.67
C TRP A 52 -33.25 21.46 19.30
N TYR A 53 -33.29 21.35 20.63
CA TYR A 53 -34.40 20.78 21.40
C TYR A 53 -35.54 21.77 21.72
N GLY A 54 -35.42 23.04 21.36
CA GLY A 54 -36.52 24.02 21.50
C GLY A 54 -36.77 24.53 22.93
N LYS A 55 -35.93 24.17 23.90
CA LYS A 55 -35.86 24.72 25.26
C LYS A 55 -34.55 25.50 25.44
N TYR A 56 -34.58 26.57 26.24
CA TYR A 56 -33.37 27.30 26.60
C TYR A 56 -32.75 26.68 27.86
N GLU A 57 -31.51 26.21 27.76
CA GLU A 57 -30.79 25.56 28.86
C GLU A 57 -29.40 26.20 29.11
N GLY A 58 -29.09 27.29 28.40
CA GLY A 58 -27.77 27.91 28.41
C GLY A 58 -26.75 27.20 27.51
N HIS A 59 -25.48 27.47 27.78
CA HIS A 59 -24.30 27.02 27.04
C HIS A 59 -23.26 26.44 27.99
N SER A 60 -22.38 25.56 27.50
CA SER A 60 -21.21 25.06 28.24
C SER A 60 -19.97 25.18 27.36
N ILE A 61 -18.96 25.92 27.82
CA ILE A 61 -17.78 26.29 27.04
C ILE A 61 -16.63 26.67 27.98
N ASN A 62 -15.40 26.24 27.67
CA ASN A 62 -14.16 26.58 28.39
C ASN A 62 -14.32 26.63 29.93
N ASN A 63 -14.63 25.48 30.54
CA ASN A 63 -14.81 25.35 32.00
C ASN A 63 -15.85 26.32 32.61
N MET A 64 -16.87 26.74 31.84
CA MET A 64 -18.00 27.54 32.30
C MET A 64 -19.33 26.94 31.85
N LYS A 65 -20.35 27.00 32.71
CA LYS A 65 -21.76 26.91 32.29
C LYS A 65 -22.40 28.30 32.35
N VAL A 66 -22.99 28.75 31.24
CA VAL A 66 -23.55 30.10 31.11
C VAL A 66 -25.03 30.06 30.74
N LYS A 67 -25.90 30.74 31.47
CA LYS A 67 -27.31 30.93 31.10
C LYS A 67 -27.81 32.35 31.36
N LEU A 68 -28.78 32.80 30.58
CA LEU A 68 -29.50 34.04 30.83
C LEU A 68 -30.72 33.81 31.73
N MET A 69 -30.87 34.68 32.72
CA MET A 69 -32.01 34.80 33.63
C MET A 69 -32.51 36.25 33.62
N TYR A 70 -33.66 36.52 34.23
CA TYR A 70 -34.19 37.89 34.37
C TYR A 70 -34.80 38.14 35.75
N THR A 71 -34.96 39.41 36.09
CA THR A 71 -35.80 39.90 37.20
C THR A 71 -37.00 40.61 36.61
N ASP A 72 -38.20 40.35 37.11
CA ASP A 72 -39.41 41.02 36.59
C ASP A 72 -39.57 42.45 37.12
N SER A 73 -40.58 43.18 36.63
CA SER A 73 -40.87 44.56 37.03
C SER A 73 -41.38 44.73 38.49
N SER A 74 -41.68 43.63 39.20
CA SER A 74 -42.06 43.65 40.62
C SER A 74 -40.84 43.66 41.54
N ALA A 75 -39.73 43.05 41.12
CA ALA A 75 -38.46 43.02 41.84
C ALA A 75 -37.42 44.02 41.30
N ARG A 76 -37.45 44.29 39.99
CA ARG A 76 -36.53 45.10 39.17
C ARG A 76 -35.07 44.67 39.13
N TYR A 77 -34.48 44.27 40.24
CA TYR A 77 -33.04 44.03 40.40
C TYR A 77 -32.73 42.78 41.20
N PHE A 78 -31.53 42.24 40.98
CA PHE A 78 -30.96 41.15 41.74
C PHE A 78 -30.84 41.53 43.23
N ASP A 79 -31.31 40.64 44.10
CA ASP A 79 -31.30 40.87 45.56
C ASP A 79 -30.63 39.68 46.27
N SER A 80 -29.37 39.85 46.64
CA SER A 80 -28.57 38.84 47.36
C SER A 80 -29.16 38.43 48.72
N THR A 81 -30.16 39.13 49.25
CA THR A 81 -30.85 38.79 50.51
C THR A 81 -31.99 37.79 50.34
N LYS A 82 -32.41 37.51 49.09
CA LYS A 82 -33.46 36.52 48.77
C LYS A 82 -32.85 35.16 48.47
N SER A 83 -33.59 34.09 48.76
CA SER A 83 -33.15 32.71 48.48
C SER A 83 -33.12 32.35 46.98
N ASP A 84 -33.88 33.07 46.16
CA ASP A 84 -33.94 32.95 44.70
C ASP A 84 -33.25 34.13 43.97
N TYR A 85 -32.69 35.07 44.73
CA TYR A 85 -32.12 36.34 44.27
C TYR A 85 -33.03 37.21 43.39
N ASN A 86 -34.36 37.02 43.45
CA ASN A 86 -35.37 37.51 42.50
C ASN A 86 -35.19 37.02 41.04
N LEU A 87 -34.37 35.99 40.79
CA LEU A 87 -34.06 35.52 39.44
C LEU A 87 -35.06 34.48 38.93
N LYS A 88 -35.44 34.64 37.66
CA LYS A 88 -36.28 33.72 36.89
C LYS A 88 -35.58 33.27 35.62
N ASP A 89 -35.78 32.02 35.21
CA ASP A 89 -35.28 31.50 33.93
C ASP A 89 -36.12 32.02 32.76
N PHE A 90 -35.49 32.29 31.62
CA PHE A 90 -36.20 32.53 30.36
C PHE A 90 -36.80 31.21 29.82
N THR A 91 -38.12 31.15 29.72
CA THR A 91 -38.85 29.96 29.24
C THR A 91 -39.37 30.07 27.80
N GLU A 92 -39.40 31.27 27.21
CA GLU A 92 -40.04 31.56 25.93
C GLU A 92 -39.09 32.14 24.87
N LYS A 93 -39.20 31.62 23.64
CA LYS A 93 -38.44 32.08 22.46
C LYS A 93 -39.28 32.94 21.53
N SER A 94 -38.68 34.01 21.02
CA SER A 94 -39.25 34.83 19.94
C SER A 94 -38.64 34.51 18.58
N SER A 95 -37.39 34.06 18.55
CA SER A 95 -36.73 33.42 17.41
C SER A 95 -35.69 32.42 17.92
N ASP A 96 -35.01 31.70 17.02
CA ASP A 96 -33.89 30.84 17.40
C ASP A 96 -32.67 31.60 17.97
N THR A 97 -32.67 32.93 17.87
CA THR A 97 -31.59 33.85 18.29
C THR A 97 -32.07 34.92 19.27
N ALA A 98 -33.27 34.76 19.85
CA ALA A 98 -33.87 35.77 20.73
C ALA A 98 -34.89 35.20 21.75
N LEU A 99 -34.65 35.47 23.03
CA LEU A 99 -35.57 35.17 24.15
C LEU A 99 -36.60 36.31 24.30
N LYS A 100 -37.82 36.00 24.75
CA LYS A 100 -38.85 37.01 25.02
C LYS A 100 -39.78 36.53 26.13
N LEU A 101 -39.89 37.28 27.22
CA LEU A 101 -40.74 36.96 28.38
C LEU A 101 -41.02 38.25 29.17
N ASP A 102 -42.21 38.40 29.75
CA ASP A 102 -42.61 39.55 30.60
C ASP A 102 -42.27 40.96 30.05
N GLY A 103 -42.29 41.10 28.72
CA GLY A 103 -41.98 42.35 28.02
C GLY A 103 -40.50 42.60 27.73
N PHE A 104 -39.58 41.76 28.23
CA PHE A 104 -38.19 41.72 27.78
C PHE A 104 -38.09 41.18 26.35
N THR A 105 -37.13 41.68 25.58
CA THR A 105 -36.71 41.08 24.31
C THR A 105 -35.19 41.01 24.25
N VAL A 106 -34.64 39.80 24.34
CA VAL A 106 -33.21 39.53 24.50
C VAL A 106 -32.71 38.84 23.23
N ALA A 107 -32.34 39.63 22.23
CA ALA A 107 -31.87 39.17 20.93
C ALA A 107 -30.34 39.19 20.84
N ASN A 108 -29.79 38.41 19.90
CA ASN A 108 -28.34 38.30 19.68
C ASN A 108 -27.58 39.62 19.51
N TRP A 109 -28.22 40.69 19.03
CA TRP A 109 -27.60 42.02 18.92
C TRP A 109 -28.10 43.05 19.94
N LYS A 110 -29.19 42.80 20.68
CA LYS A 110 -29.85 43.82 21.52
C LYS A 110 -30.72 43.22 22.62
N TYR A 111 -30.58 43.73 23.84
CA TYR A 111 -31.44 43.41 24.99
C TYR A 111 -32.34 44.62 25.32
N GLU A 112 -33.66 44.44 25.30
CA GLU A 112 -34.67 45.47 25.56
C GLU A 112 -35.49 45.15 26.82
N PHE A 113 -35.76 46.19 27.62
CA PHE A 113 -36.43 46.09 28.92
C PHE A 113 -37.88 46.56 28.86
N PRO A 114 -38.78 46.00 29.69
CA PRO A 114 -40.17 46.43 29.76
C PRO A 114 -40.31 47.85 30.32
N SER A 115 -41.46 48.48 30.09
CA SER A 115 -41.74 49.87 30.51
C SER A 115 -41.67 50.09 32.03
N GLY A 116 -41.94 49.04 32.83
CA GLY A 116 -41.87 49.06 34.29
C GLY A 116 -40.49 48.73 34.89
N GLY A 117 -39.46 48.58 34.04
CA GLY A 117 -38.11 48.23 34.46
C GLY A 117 -37.92 46.74 34.78
N GLY A 118 -36.67 46.35 35.03
CA GLY A 118 -36.24 44.97 35.20
C GLY A 118 -34.78 44.76 34.74
N SER A 119 -34.25 43.56 34.95
CA SER A 119 -32.85 43.23 34.61
C SER A 119 -32.70 41.87 33.93
N VAL A 120 -31.66 41.75 33.10
CA VAL A 120 -31.18 40.50 32.50
C VAL A 120 -29.87 40.14 33.19
N VAL A 121 -29.74 38.90 33.65
CA VAL A 121 -28.58 38.42 34.40
C VAL A 121 -27.96 37.23 33.70
N ALA A 122 -26.69 37.33 33.31
CA ALA A 122 -25.91 36.18 32.90
C ALA A 122 -25.37 35.47 34.14
N TYR A 123 -25.87 34.27 34.38
CA TYR A 123 -25.36 33.31 35.36
C TYR A 123 -24.18 32.57 34.73
N VAL A 124 -23.02 32.55 35.39
CA VAL A 124 -21.82 31.83 34.97
C VAL A 124 -21.27 30.98 36.12
N GLU A 125 -21.40 29.66 36.02
CA GLU A 125 -20.80 28.69 36.97
C GLU A 125 -19.42 28.25 36.46
N ALA A 126 -18.39 28.34 37.32
CA ALA A 126 -17.03 27.92 36.99
C ALA A 126 -16.81 26.41 37.27
N GLU A 127 -16.35 25.65 36.28
CA GLU A 127 -16.09 24.21 36.39
C GLU A 127 -14.63 23.87 36.75
N ALA A 128 -13.75 24.89 36.75
CA ALA A 128 -12.35 24.84 37.15
C ALA A 128 -11.97 26.10 37.95
N ALA A 129 -10.76 26.14 38.52
CA ALA A 129 -10.21 27.36 39.12
C ALA A 129 -9.55 28.24 38.04
N GLY A 130 -9.75 29.55 38.11
CA GLY A 130 -9.34 30.46 37.04
C GLY A 130 -9.88 31.87 37.23
N THR A 131 -10.00 32.57 36.11
CA THR A 131 -10.49 33.95 36.06
C THR A 131 -11.54 34.05 34.96
N ILE A 132 -12.73 34.56 35.28
CA ILE A 132 -13.75 34.90 34.28
C ILE A 132 -13.65 36.39 34.00
N ALA A 133 -13.48 36.75 32.73
CA ALA A 133 -13.45 38.13 32.26
C ALA A 133 -14.57 38.41 31.26
N TRP A 134 -15.28 39.52 31.46
CA TRP A 134 -16.13 40.14 30.44
C TRP A 134 -15.33 41.21 29.74
N ASP A 135 -15.24 41.12 28.41
CA ASP A 135 -14.52 42.08 27.58
C ASP A 135 -15.47 42.75 26.58
N TYR A 136 -15.49 44.08 26.65
CA TYR A 136 -16.22 45.00 25.76
C TYR A 136 -15.25 45.92 24.99
N THR A 137 -13.92 45.77 25.13
CA THR A 137 -12.92 46.67 24.55
C THR A 137 -12.84 46.60 23.03
N ALA A 138 -13.26 45.47 22.42
CA ALA A 138 -13.50 45.37 20.98
C ALA A 138 -14.64 46.30 20.49
N ALA A 139 -15.48 46.81 21.40
CA ALA A 139 -16.70 47.53 21.08
C ALA A 139 -16.51 49.06 21.12
N ALA A 140 -15.96 49.61 20.04
CA ALA A 140 -16.31 50.98 19.62
C ALA A 140 -17.82 51.15 19.32
N SER A 141 -18.55 50.03 19.29
CA SER A 141 -19.95 49.84 18.93
C SER A 141 -20.91 49.64 20.11
N PHE A 142 -20.48 49.31 21.34
CA PHE A 142 -21.44 49.02 22.43
C PHE A 142 -22.25 50.28 22.75
N ASP A 143 -23.57 50.22 22.61
CA ASP A 143 -24.42 51.41 22.58
C ASP A 143 -25.87 51.09 22.98
N GLY A 144 -26.77 52.06 22.85
CA GLY A 144 -28.19 51.92 23.19
C GLY A 144 -28.70 53.11 23.98
N TRP A 145 -29.90 53.00 24.55
CA TRP A 145 -30.41 54.02 25.47
C TRP A 145 -29.89 53.78 26.88
N ILE A 146 -28.57 53.89 27.04
CA ILE A 146 -27.86 53.74 28.31
C ILE A 146 -27.83 55.13 28.96
N ASP A 147 -28.76 55.39 29.89
CA ASP A 147 -28.95 56.71 30.51
C ASP A 147 -29.12 56.64 32.04
N TRP A 148 -29.66 57.70 32.65
CA TRP A 148 -29.91 57.85 34.09
C TRP A 148 -30.68 56.70 34.76
N ASN A 149 -31.32 55.83 33.97
CA ASN A 149 -32.15 54.72 34.43
C ASN A 149 -31.53 53.34 34.14
N SER A 150 -30.21 53.25 33.93
CA SER A 150 -29.50 52.00 33.59
C SER A 150 -28.63 51.50 34.75
N LEU A 151 -28.63 50.17 34.97
CA LEU A 151 -27.84 49.46 35.96
C LEU A 151 -26.82 48.52 35.30
N TYR A 152 -25.61 48.51 35.82
CA TYR A 152 -24.65 47.42 35.66
C TYR A 152 -24.21 46.91 37.03
N ALA A 153 -24.23 45.60 37.28
CA ALA A 153 -23.68 45.02 38.51
C ALA A 153 -23.09 43.63 38.29
N VAL A 154 -22.18 43.24 39.19
CA VAL A 154 -21.55 41.93 39.20
C VAL A 154 -21.49 41.42 40.63
N TYR A 155 -22.03 40.24 40.86
CA TYR A 155 -21.98 39.58 42.16
C TYR A 155 -21.30 38.21 42.00
N LYS A 156 -20.47 37.84 42.99
CA LYS A 156 -19.84 36.52 43.08
C LYS A 156 -20.47 35.76 44.23
N TYR A 157 -21.05 34.60 43.93
CA TYR A 157 -21.29 33.54 44.91
C TYR A 157 -20.03 32.69 45.03
N ASP A 158 -19.49 32.63 46.24
CA ASP A 158 -18.35 31.79 46.61
C ASP A 158 -18.88 30.44 47.12
N ALA A 159 -18.53 29.34 46.46
CA ALA A 159 -19.13 28.04 46.72
C ALA A 159 -18.71 27.41 48.05
N ALA A 160 -17.50 27.75 48.54
CA ALA A 160 -16.95 27.23 49.77
C ALA A 160 -17.62 27.87 51.01
N SER A 161 -17.77 29.20 50.99
CA SER A 161 -18.41 29.98 52.05
C SER A 161 -19.94 30.08 51.91
N LYS A 162 -20.48 29.82 50.71
CA LYS A 162 -21.87 30.01 50.31
C LYS A 162 -22.35 31.47 50.42
N ALA A 163 -21.43 32.42 50.39
CA ALA A 163 -21.71 33.84 50.49
C ALA A 163 -21.79 34.50 49.10
N VAL A 164 -22.75 35.41 48.93
CA VAL A 164 -22.80 36.31 47.76
C VAL A 164 -22.15 37.64 48.13
N THR A 165 -21.16 38.05 47.34
CA THR A 165 -20.45 39.32 47.47
C THR A 165 -20.66 40.19 46.23
N GLN A 166 -20.85 41.49 46.43
CA GLN A 166 -20.92 42.45 45.31
C GLN A 166 -19.49 42.79 44.87
N VAL A 167 -19.12 42.42 43.65
CA VAL A 167 -17.81 42.70 43.05
C VAL A 167 -17.77 44.14 42.54
N THR A 168 -18.81 44.54 41.78
CA THR A 168 -19.01 45.93 41.36
C THR A 168 -20.49 46.22 41.17
N LYS A 169 -20.88 47.49 41.33
CA LYS A 169 -22.23 47.98 41.05
C LYS A 169 -22.17 49.44 40.63
N ALA A 170 -22.73 49.71 39.46
CA ALA A 170 -22.72 50.99 38.77
C ALA A 170 -24.17 51.36 38.42
N TYR A 171 -24.72 52.32 39.16
CA TYR A 171 -25.92 53.05 38.77
C TYR A 171 -25.47 54.38 38.18
N HIS A 172 -26.08 54.83 37.08
CA HIS A 172 -25.53 55.93 36.26
C HIS A 172 -25.50 57.32 36.95
N ALA A 173 -25.90 57.43 38.22
CA ALA A 173 -25.63 58.62 39.03
C ALA A 173 -24.12 58.93 39.18
N ASP A 174 -23.26 57.90 39.24
CA ASP A 174 -21.83 58.04 39.61
C ASP A 174 -20.84 57.29 38.68
N THR A 175 -21.25 56.85 37.49
CA THR A 175 -20.40 56.06 36.57
C THR A 175 -20.59 56.46 35.10
N THR A 176 -19.56 56.25 34.26
CA THR A 176 -19.60 56.62 32.83
C THR A 176 -19.76 55.40 31.93
N LYS A 177 -20.23 55.60 30.69
CA LYS A 177 -20.26 54.55 29.64
C LYS A 177 -18.90 53.86 29.47
N ALA A 178 -17.79 54.58 29.68
CA ALA A 178 -16.44 54.02 29.59
C ALA A 178 -16.11 53.02 30.72
N ASP A 179 -16.80 53.07 31.86
CA ASP A 179 -16.55 52.18 32.99
C ASP A 179 -17.21 50.81 32.82
N ILE A 180 -18.34 50.74 32.10
CA ILE A 180 -18.94 49.48 31.64
C ILE A 180 -18.06 48.83 30.56
N VAL A 181 -17.52 49.64 29.63
CA VAL A 181 -16.70 49.17 28.49
C VAL A 181 -15.31 48.64 28.90
N LYS A 182 -14.79 49.03 30.08
CA LYS A 182 -13.53 48.46 30.63
C LYS A 182 -13.63 46.98 30.98
N GLY A 183 -14.84 46.42 31.07
CA GLY A 183 -15.06 45.04 31.46
C GLY A 183 -14.88 44.78 32.96
N VAL A 184 -15.01 43.51 33.35
CA VAL A 184 -14.74 43.03 34.71
C VAL A 184 -13.98 41.72 34.62
N SER A 185 -13.07 41.48 35.56
CA SER A 185 -12.31 40.25 35.66
C SER A 185 -12.39 39.76 37.10
N VAL A 186 -12.81 38.51 37.31
CA VAL A 186 -13.09 37.94 38.64
C VAL A 186 -12.40 36.59 38.78
N GLU A 187 -11.56 36.44 39.80
CA GLU A 187 -10.99 35.13 40.18
C GLU A 187 -12.08 34.22 40.77
N VAL A 188 -12.09 32.97 40.32
CA VAL A 188 -13.06 31.94 40.70
C VAL A 188 -12.37 30.61 41.03
N ALA A 189 -12.92 29.93 42.03
CA ALA A 189 -12.70 28.52 42.27
C ALA A 189 -13.77 27.68 41.55
N LYS A 190 -13.52 26.38 41.42
CA LYS A 190 -14.53 25.44 40.90
C LYS A 190 -15.79 25.47 41.77
N GLY A 191 -16.94 25.68 41.13
CA GLY A 191 -18.26 25.79 41.75
C GLY A 191 -18.69 27.23 42.05
N ASP A 192 -17.80 28.21 42.01
CA ASP A 192 -18.18 29.61 42.16
C ASP A 192 -19.10 30.05 41.02
N VAL A 193 -20.02 30.97 41.32
CA VAL A 193 -20.97 31.51 40.34
C VAL A 193 -20.84 33.02 40.27
N ILE A 194 -20.73 33.55 39.04
CA ILE A 194 -20.84 34.99 38.78
C ILE A 194 -22.23 35.31 38.24
N TYR A 195 -22.83 36.36 38.79
CA TYR A 195 -24.07 36.96 38.32
C TYR A 195 -23.75 38.32 37.72
N TYR A 196 -23.75 38.39 36.39
CA TYR A 196 -23.50 39.62 35.63
C TYR A 196 -24.84 40.25 35.22
N GLU A 197 -25.22 41.35 35.88
CA GLU A 197 -26.52 42.02 35.78
C GLU A 197 -26.45 43.26 34.88
N LEU A 198 -27.34 43.31 33.88
CA LEU A 198 -27.65 44.49 33.07
C LEU A 198 -29.14 44.83 33.23
N GLY A 199 -29.45 46.02 33.72
CA GLY A 199 -30.81 46.40 34.11
C GLY A 199 -31.23 47.80 33.70
N ALA A 200 -32.54 48.06 33.78
CA ALA A 200 -33.08 49.40 33.63
C ALA A 200 -34.34 49.64 34.47
N ASP A 201 -34.54 50.87 34.94
CA ASP A 201 -35.68 51.29 35.77
C ASP A 201 -36.97 51.51 34.95
N ILE A 202 -36.82 51.73 33.63
CA ILE A 202 -37.88 51.97 32.65
C ILE A 202 -37.49 51.36 31.29
N GLY A 203 -38.40 51.41 30.30
CA GLY A 203 -38.15 50.91 28.95
C GLY A 203 -36.89 51.51 28.31
N ARG A 204 -35.86 50.68 28.14
CA ARG A 204 -34.50 51.00 27.63
C ARG A 204 -33.94 49.81 26.84
N ASN A 205 -32.74 49.95 26.28
CA ASN A 205 -32.01 48.83 25.68
C ASN A 205 -30.49 48.97 25.76
N TYR A 206 -29.81 47.82 25.78
CA TYR A 206 -28.40 47.66 25.44
C TYR A 206 -28.29 47.05 24.03
N GLN A 207 -27.39 47.55 23.20
CA GLN A 207 -27.22 47.18 21.79
C GLN A 207 -25.77 46.80 21.49
N ASN A 208 -25.59 46.09 20.38
CA ASN A 208 -24.33 45.52 19.90
C ASN A 208 -23.72 44.49 20.87
N MET A 209 -24.58 43.63 21.45
CA MET A 209 -24.19 42.50 22.31
C MET A 209 -23.26 41.49 21.64
N GLN A 210 -23.20 41.48 20.30
CA GLN A 210 -22.26 40.69 19.50
C GLN A 210 -20.80 41.15 19.63
N SER A 211 -20.55 42.36 20.13
CA SER A 211 -19.20 42.91 20.35
C SER A 211 -18.68 42.66 21.78
N ALA A 212 -19.46 41.99 22.62
CA ALA A 212 -19.13 41.70 24.02
C ALA A 212 -18.87 40.20 24.20
N THR A 213 -17.89 39.85 25.03
CA THR A 213 -17.45 38.46 25.20
C THR A 213 -17.23 38.07 26.65
N ILE A 214 -17.32 36.78 26.92
CA ILE A 214 -17.04 36.14 28.21
C ILE A 214 -15.91 35.14 27.98
N THR A 215 -14.83 35.28 28.72
CA THR A 215 -13.61 34.44 28.60
C THR A 215 -13.28 33.82 29.93
N PHE A 216 -13.02 32.51 29.94
CA PHE A 216 -12.38 31.83 31.07
C PHE A 216 -10.89 31.68 30.79
N THR A 217 -10.06 32.10 31.73
CA THR A 217 -8.63 31.80 31.77
C THR A 217 -8.39 30.84 32.93
N GLU A 218 -8.05 29.59 32.63
CA GLU A 218 -7.75 28.60 33.66
C GLU A 218 -6.48 28.98 34.43
N LYS A 219 -6.50 28.77 35.76
CA LYS A 219 -5.33 29.02 36.60
C LYS A 219 -4.31 27.92 36.35
N GLY A 220 -3.33 28.22 35.49
CA GLY A 220 -2.33 27.25 35.07
C GLY A 220 -1.59 26.59 36.24
N GLU A 221 -1.38 25.29 36.14
CA GLU A 221 -0.55 24.50 37.05
C GLU A 221 0.92 24.96 36.90
N THR A 222 1.40 25.76 37.87
CA THR A 222 2.74 26.36 37.91
C THR A 222 3.82 25.45 38.48
N ASP A 223 3.41 24.40 39.18
CA ASP A 223 4.27 23.65 40.07
C ASP A 223 4.70 22.34 39.39
N ALA A 224 6.00 22.05 39.42
CA ALA A 224 6.53 20.79 38.92
C ALA A 224 6.08 19.63 39.83
N ALA A 225 5.93 18.43 39.27
CA ALA A 225 5.72 17.24 40.10
C ALA A 225 6.93 17.05 41.02
N THR A 226 6.72 17.02 42.34
CA THR A 226 7.83 16.87 43.29
C THR A 226 8.38 15.45 43.26
N GLU A 227 9.63 15.26 43.68
CA GLU A 227 10.26 13.93 43.75
C GLU A 227 9.46 12.98 44.66
N GLU A 228 8.89 13.50 45.76
CA GLU A 228 8.01 12.75 46.67
C GLU A 228 6.72 12.31 45.98
N GLN A 229 6.08 13.19 45.20
CA GLN A 229 4.86 12.84 44.45
C GLN A 229 5.16 11.77 43.39
N ILE A 230 6.24 11.92 42.64
CA ILE A 230 6.66 10.93 41.64
C ILE A 230 6.95 9.58 42.31
N ALA A 231 7.64 9.59 43.46
CA ALA A 231 7.89 8.38 44.24
C ALA A 231 6.60 7.75 44.78
N GLU A 232 5.66 8.53 45.30
CA GLU A 232 4.37 8.07 45.81
C GLU A 232 3.54 7.40 44.71
N TYR A 233 3.44 8.00 43.52
CA TYR A 233 2.68 7.41 42.41
C TYR A 233 3.35 6.17 41.81
N LYS A 234 4.69 6.13 41.74
CA LYS A 234 5.44 4.90 41.39
C LYS A 234 5.16 3.80 42.42
N LYS A 235 5.17 4.14 43.72
CA LYS A 235 4.87 3.19 44.79
C LYS A 235 3.41 2.69 44.76
N LYS A 236 2.43 3.56 44.49
CA LYS A 236 1.03 3.15 44.31
C LYS A 236 0.84 2.12 43.20
N LEU A 237 1.54 2.28 42.06
CA LEU A 237 1.45 1.33 40.96
C LEU A 237 2.18 0.01 41.27
N GLU A 238 3.33 0.06 41.95
CA GLU A 238 4.00 -1.12 42.48
C GLU A 238 3.11 -1.91 43.44
N ASP A 239 2.47 -1.24 44.40
CA ASP A 239 1.61 -1.87 45.40
C ASP A 239 0.34 -2.45 44.76
N LYS A 240 -0.19 -1.81 43.70
CA LYS A 240 -1.27 -2.38 42.89
C LYS A 240 -0.85 -3.71 42.25
N VAL A 241 0.32 -3.77 41.61
CA VAL A 241 0.83 -5.00 40.97
C VAL A 241 1.20 -6.06 41.99
N ALA A 242 1.78 -5.68 43.14
CA ALA A 242 2.09 -6.60 44.24
C ALA A 242 0.84 -7.18 44.94
N GLY A 243 -0.32 -6.54 44.77
CA GLY A 243 -1.63 -7.06 45.18
C GLY A 243 -2.26 -8.04 44.19
N LEU A 244 -1.67 -8.24 43.01
CA LEU A 244 -2.09 -9.26 42.04
C LEU A 244 -1.33 -10.56 42.27
N ASN A 245 -1.98 -11.69 42.00
CA ASN A 245 -1.37 -13.01 42.06
C ASN A 245 -0.94 -13.48 40.66
N GLU A 246 0.33 -13.81 40.47
CA GLU A 246 0.89 -14.18 39.16
C GLU A 246 0.18 -15.39 38.53
N SER A 247 -0.24 -16.38 39.34
CA SER A 247 -0.96 -17.57 38.83
C SER A 247 -2.34 -17.26 38.26
N ASP A 248 -2.91 -16.09 38.56
CA ASP A 248 -4.23 -15.68 38.06
C ASP A 248 -4.14 -15.15 36.61
N TYR A 249 -2.97 -15.16 35.99
CA TYR A 249 -2.69 -14.66 34.64
C TYR A 249 -1.89 -15.69 33.82
N THR A 250 -1.93 -15.57 32.48
CA THR A 250 -0.98 -16.31 31.63
C THR A 250 0.41 -15.66 31.73
N ALA A 251 1.47 -16.40 31.43
CA ALA A 251 2.84 -15.85 31.44
C ALA A 251 2.99 -14.61 30.55
N GLU A 252 2.32 -14.58 29.39
CA GLU A 252 2.27 -13.43 28.48
C GLU A 252 1.54 -12.22 29.09
N ASN A 253 0.38 -12.46 29.71
CA ASN A 253 -0.40 -11.41 30.38
C ASN A 253 0.32 -10.86 31.61
N TRP A 254 1.01 -11.70 32.37
CA TRP A 254 1.84 -11.26 33.49
C TRP A 254 3.03 -10.43 33.02
N ALA A 255 3.72 -10.86 31.95
CA ALA A 255 4.78 -10.08 31.33
C ALA A 255 4.28 -8.70 30.85
N LEU A 256 3.04 -8.61 30.35
CA LEU A 256 2.40 -7.34 29.97
C LEU A 256 2.15 -6.42 31.19
N ILE A 257 1.67 -6.96 32.31
CA ILE A 257 1.52 -6.22 33.58
C ILE A 257 2.87 -5.68 34.07
N GLN A 258 3.90 -6.53 34.07
CA GLN A 258 5.26 -6.13 34.44
C GLN A 258 5.81 -5.05 33.50
N LYS A 259 5.49 -5.12 32.20
CA LYS A 259 5.86 -4.09 31.23
C LYS A 259 5.20 -2.74 31.56
N TYR A 260 3.89 -2.70 31.83
CA TYR A 260 3.21 -1.45 32.18
C TYR A 260 3.79 -0.80 33.45
N LEU A 261 4.13 -1.60 34.46
CA LEU A 261 4.83 -1.13 35.65
C LEU A 261 6.22 -0.56 35.33
N SER A 262 7.01 -1.28 34.52
CA SER A 262 8.36 -0.86 34.10
C SER A 262 8.34 0.43 33.29
N ASP A 263 7.46 0.52 32.29
CA ASP A 263 7.28 1.71 31.45
C ASP A 263 6.97 2.94 32.33
N PHE A 264 5.97 2.85 33.22
CA PHE A 264 5.59 3.92 34.14
C PHE A 264 6.73 4.31 35.10
N LYS A 265 7.49 3.34 35.63
CA LYS A 265 8.64 3.61 36.51
C LYS A 265 9.82 4.27 35.78
N SER A 266 10.02 3.96 34.50
CA SER A 266 11.10 4.51 33.68
C SER A 266 10.84 5.93 33.15
N ALA A 267 9.57 6.34 33.09
CA ALA A 267 9.17 7.64 32.58
C ALA A 267 9.51 8.81 33.52
N THR A 268 9.64 9.99 32.91
CA THR A 268 9.87 11.30 33.54
C THR A 268 8.58 12.11 33.55
N TYR A 269 8.28 12.78 34.66
CA TYR A 269 7.06 13.54 34.85
C TYR A 269 7.37 14.96 35.33
N GLU A 270 7.22 15.95 34.45
CA GLU A 270 7.51 17.35 34.81
C GLU A 270 6.36 18.03 35.57
N LYS A 271 5.12 17.53 35.42
CA LYS A 271 3.90 18.13 36.01
C LYS A 271 3.04 17.08 36.71
N LEU A 272 2.38 17.50 37.80
CA LEU A 272 1.55 16.61 38.61
C LEU A 272 0.34 16.08 37.84
N SER A 273 -0.35 16.92 37.06
CA SER A 273 -1.41 16.50 36.14
C SER A 273 -0.99 15.38 35.18
N VAL A 274 0.23 15.47 34.61
CA VAL A 274 0.77 14.46 33.68
C VAL A 274 1.10 13.15 34.41
N LEU A 275 1.68 13.23 35.60
CA LEU A 275 1.92 12.06 36.47
C LEU A 275 0.61 11.33 36.81
N GLN A 276 -0.43 12.08 37.18
CA GLN A 276 -1.74 11.53 37.54
C GLN A 276 -2.46 10.89 36.34
N ALA A 277 -2.42 11.54 35.17
CA ALA A 277 -2.98 10.99 33.94
C ALA A 277 -2.26 9.70 33.51
N ALA A 278 -0.92 9.69 33.54
CA ALA A 278 -0.13 8.51 33.23
C ALA A 278 -0.38 7.35 34.22
N TYR A 279 -0.51 7.64 35.52
CA TYR A 279 -0.86 6.64 36.54
C TYR A 279 -2.24 6.05 36.27
N THR A 280 -3.23 6.91 36.00
CA THR A 280 -4.61 6.49 35.75
C THR A 280 -4.69 5.58 34.53
N LYS A 281 -3.95 5.92 33.46
CA LYS A 281 -3.83 5.05 32.29
C LYS A 281 -3.14 3.72 32.62
N ALA A 282 -1.96 3.73 33.26
CA ALA A 282 -1.22 2.51 33.56
C ALA A 282 -2.01 1.57 34.49
N ALA A 283 -2.72 2.11 35.48
CA ALA A 283 -3.60 1.33 36.35
C ALA A 283 -4.77 0.71 35.58
N ALA A 284 -5.41 1.47 34.68
CA ALA A 284 -6.51 0.98 33.84
C ALA A 284 -6.05 -0.06 32.79
N ASP A 285 -4.86 0.11 32.21
CA ASP A 285 -4.26 -0.86 31.28
C ASP A 285 -3.97 -2.18 32.01
N ILE A 286 -3.46 -2.13 33.25
CA ILE A 286 -3.26 -3.31 34.11
C ILE A 286 -4.60 -3.97 34.47
N ASP A 287 -5.62 -3.20 34.86
CA ASP A 287 -6.97 -3.72 35.17
C ASP A 287 -7.69 -4.33 33.94
N ALA A 288 -7.30 -3.93 32.73
CA ALA A 288 -7.82 -4.49 31.48
C ALA A 288 -7.13 -5.81 31.06
N VAL A 289 -6.00 -6.19 31.69
CA VAL A 289 -5.34 -7.45 31.40
C VAL A 289 -6.21 -8.60 31.93
N LYS A 290 -6.60 -9.51 31.02
CA LYS A 290 -7.48 -10.63 31.36
C LYS A 290 -6.79 -11.63 32.27
N THR A 291 -7.47 -11.99 33.35
CA THR A 291 -7.11 -13.14 34.19
C THR A 291 -7.31 -14.46 33.44
N ASN A 292 -6.47 -15.43 33.75
CA ASN A 292 -6.52 -16.81 33.27
C ASN A 292 -7.60 -17.62 34.02
N THR A 293 -8.83 -17.09 34.07
CA THR A 293 -9.96 -17.87 34.59
C THR A 293 -10.20 -19.08 33.69
N LEU A 294 -10.73 -20.16 34.29
CA LEU A 294 -11.07 -21.38 33.55
C LEU A 294 -11.91 -21.08 32.30
N ASP A 295 -12.92 -20.23 32.41
CA ASP A 295 -13.78 -19.86 31.29
C ASP A 295 -13.03 -19.09 30.19
N ASN A 296 -12.12 -18.18 30.56
CA ASN A 296 -11.28 -17.46 29.60
C ASN A 296 -10.32 -18.43 28.88
N ALA A 297 -9.72 -19.37 29.60
CA ALA A 297 -8.86 -20.41 29.02
C ALA A 297 -9.64 -21.31 28.07
N LYS A 298 -10.83 -21.80 28.48
CA LYS A 298 -11.74 -22.60 27.65
C LYS A 298 -12.13 -21.86 26.37
N ALA A 299 -12.52 -20.58 26.47
CA ALA A 299 -12.88 -19.77 25.31
C ALA A 299 -11.69 -19.54 24.36
N ALA A 300 -10.54 -19.12 24.88
CA ALA A 300 -9.35 -18.83 24.09
C ALA A 300 -8.84 -20.07 23.34
N LYS A 301 -8.76 -21.22 24.00
CA LYS A 301 -8.32 -22.47 23.36
C LYS A 301 -9.38 -23.04 22.40
N LYS A 302 -10.68 -22.83 22.64
CA LYS A 302 -11.73 -23.21 21.67
C LYS A 302 -11.62 -22.42 20.37
N GLU A 303 -11.43 -21.11 20.42
CA GLU A 303 -11.19 -20.32 19.19
C GLU A 303 -9.86 -20.71 18.54
N ALA A 304 -8.75 -20.84 19.28
CA ALA A 304 -7.47 -21.25 18.69
C ALA A 304 -7.52 -22.64 18.02
N MET A 305 -8.27 -23.59 18.58
CA MET A 305 -8.47 -24.92 17.97
C MET A 305 -9.31 -24.85 16.70
N LYS A 306 -10.35 -24.00 16.70
CA LYS A 306 -11.18 -23.74 15.52
C LYS A 306 -10.37 -23.06 14.42
N GLU A 307 -9.59 -22.02 14.73
CA GLU A 307 -8.66 -21.37 13.81
C GLU A 307 -7.69 -22.40 13.20
N TYR A 308 -7.07 -23.25 14.03
CA TYR A 308 -6.19 -24.32 13.53
C TYR A 308 -6.93 -25.30 12.60
N ARG A 309 -8.11 -25.78 13.01
CA ARG A 309 -8.93 -26.70 12.18
C ARG A 309 -9.35 -26.06 10.86
N ASP A 310 -9.69 -24.77 10.85
CA ASP A 310 -10.11 -24.03 9.65
C ASP A 310 -8.95 -23.80 8.67
N THR A 311 -7.68 -23.97 9.09
CA THR A 311 -6.53 -24.06 8.14
C THR A 311 -6.46 -25.39 7.40
N LEU A 312 -7.08 -26.45 7.92
CA LEU A 312 -7.08 -27.79 7.33
C LEU A 312 -8.26 -27.95 6.36
N LYS A 313 -7.98 -28.45 5.15
CA LYS A 313 -9.02 -28.69 4.13
C LYS A 313 -9.37 -30.17 4.06
N GLU A 314 -10.64 -30.52 4.24
CA GLU A 314 -11.14 -31.90 4.11
C GLU A 314 -10.71 -32.58 2.80
N THR A 315 -10.72 -31.84 1.69
CA THR A 315 -10.30 -32.29 0.34
C THR A 315 -8.84 -32.72 0.24
N ASN A 316 -8.01 -32.38 1.21
CA ASN A 316 -6.59 -32.71 1.24
C ASN A 316 -6.30 -34.05 1.94
N TYR A 317 -7.32 -34.70 2.50
CA TYR A 317 -7.22 -35.96 3.23
C TYR A 317 -8.04 -37.05 2.56
N VAL A 318 -7.64 -38.30 2.72
CA VAL A 318 -8.57 -39.43 2.53
C VAL A 318 -9.56 -39.47 3.69
N ALA A 319 -10.75 -40.03 3.46
CA ALA A 319 -11.85 -40.01 4.45
C ALA A 319 -11.44 -40.58 5.83
N GLU A 320 -10.60 -41.61 5.87
CA GLU A 320 -10.10 -42.21 7.11
C GLU A 320 -9.17 -41.27 7.91
N GLU A 321 -8.37 -40.45 7.24
CA GLU A 321 -7.48 -39.47 7.89
C GLU A 321 -8.28 -38.23 8.35
N TRP A 322 -9.23 -37.75 7.54
CA TRP A 322 -10.11 -36.64 7.97
C TRP A 322 -11.01 -37.02 9.16
N ALA A 323 -11.42 -38.29 9.24
CA ALA A 323 -12.13 -38.81 10.41
C ALA A 323 -11.29 -38.70 11.70
N LYS A 324 -9.95 -38.86 11.62
CA LYS A 324 -9.06 -38.63 12.77
C LYS A 324 -9.02 -37.15 13.18
N VAL A 325 -8.92 -36.23 12.22
CA VAL A 325 -8.96 -34.77 12.49
C VAL A 325 -10.27 -34.39 13.18
N THR A 326 -11.39 -34.88 12.67
CA THR A 326 -12.72 -34.62 13.24
C THR A 326 -12.86 -35.24 14.63
N ALA A 327 -12.46 -36.50 14.83
CA ALA A 327 -12.48 -37.15 16.13
C ALA A 327 -11.59 -36.44 17.17
N ALA A 328 -10.42 -35.92 16.76
CA ALA A 328 -9.55 -35.13 17.63
C ALA A 328 -10.19 -33.79 18.04
N TYR A 329 -10.91 -33.14 17.12
CA TYR A 329 -11.66 -31.91 17.41
C TYR A 329 -12.81 -32.15 18.40
N ASP A 330 -13.61 -33.20 18.18
CA ASP A 330 -14.74 -33.53 19.04
C ASP A 330 -14.28 -34.01 20.43
N ALA A 331 -13.18 -34.76 20.49
CA ALA A 331 -12.53 -35.14 21.73
C ALA A 331 -11.99 -33.91 22.50
N PHE A 332 -11.39 -32.94 21.80
CA PHE A 332 -10.97 -31.66 22.38
C PHE A 332 -12.14 -30.90 22.98
N LEU A 333 -13.24 -30.71 22.24
CA LEU A 333 -14.41 -29.99 22.74
C LEU A 333 -14.98 -30.64 24.00
N THR A 334 -15.00 -31.97 24.03
CA THR A 334 -15.43 -32.75 25.21
C THR A 334 -14.46 -32.59 26.38
N ALA A 335 -13.15 -32.69 26.15
CA ALA A 335 -12.12 -32.59 27.19
C ALA A 335 -12.04 -31.18 27.80
N VAL A 336 -12.10 -30.15 26.96
CA VAL A 336 -12.10 -28.74 27.42
C VAL A 336 -13.38 -28.38 28.17
N GLU A 337 -14.53 -28.95 27.82
CA GLU A 337 -15.74 -28.72 28.63
C GLU A 337 -15.61 -29.32 30.03
N ASN A 338 -15.04 -30.52 30.13
CA ASN A 338 -14.84 -31.24 31.39
C ASN A 338 -13.63 -30.79 32.23
N ALA A 339 -12.72 -29.98 31.68
CA ALA A 339 -11.55 -29.49 32.40
C ALA A 339 -11.94 -28.62 33.62
N GLU A 340 -11.28 -28.82 34.75
CA GLU A 340 -11.50 -28.07 36.00
C GLU A 340 -10.42 -26.99 36.21
N THR A 341 -9.30 -27.05 35.47
CA THR A 341 -8.17 -26.11 35.55
C THR A 341 -7.71 -25.58 34.18
N PRO A 342 -7.13 -24.36 34.09
CA PRO A 342 -6.53 -23.84 32.85
C PRO A 342 -5.41 -24.73 32.27
N GLU A 343 -4.68 -25.44 33.12
CA GLU A 343 -3.62 -26.38 32.76
C GLU A 343 -4.18 -27.62 32.05
N GLU A 344 -5.31 -28.16 32.50
CA GLU A 344 -6.04 -29.24 31.82
C GLU A 344 -6.59 -28.78 30.47
N VAL A 345 -7.12 -27.55 30.38
CA VAL A 345 -7.56 -26.96 29.10
C VAL A 345 -6.40 -26.87 28.09
N THR A 346 -5.21 -26.49 28.56
CA THR A 346 -4.00 -26.44 27.72
C THR A 346 -3.55 -27.85 27.32
N THR A 347 -3.55 -28.79 28.26
CA THR A 347 -3.21 -30.21 28.00
C THR A 347 -4.16 -30.84 26.97
N ALA A 348 -5.46 -30.56 27.06
CA ALA A 348 -6.47 -31.02 26.11
C ALA A 348 -6.24 -30.42 24.71
N TYR A 349 -5.89 -29.13 24.64
CA TYR A 349 -5.52 -28.46 23.39
C TYR A 349 -4.29 -29.13 22.73
N ASP A 350 -3.18 -29.24 23.47
CA ASP A 350 -1.92 -29.77 22.93
C ASP A 350 -2.07 -31.24 22.48
N THR A 351 -2.79 -32.05 23.26
CA THR A 351 -3.11 -33.45 22.92
C THR A 351 -3.88 -33.55 21.59
N ALA A 352 -4.88 -32.69 21.39
CA ALA A 352 -5.68 -32.71 20.18
C ALA A 352 -4.95 -32.14 18.96
N ILE A 353 -4.13 -31.09 19.13
CA ILE A 353 -3.23 -30.60 18.06
C ILE A 353 -2.27 -31.71 17.63
N ALA A 354 -1.68 -32.45 18.57
CA ALA A 354 -0.82 -33.59 18.24
C ALA A 354 -1.58 -34.70 17.49
N ALA A 355 -2.80 -35.02 17.90
CA ALA A 355 -3.65 -36.00 17.23
C ALA A 355 -4.08 -35.56 15.81
N MET A 356 -4.38 -34.28 15.60
CA MET A 356 -4.67 -33.73 14.26
C MET A 356 -3.44 -33.75 13.36
N LYS A 357 -2.26 -33.37 13.87
CA LYS A 357 -0.98 -33.43 13.13
C LYS A 357 -0.56 -34.84 12.76
N ALA A 358 -1.03 -35.85 13.50
CA ALA A 358 -0.81 -37.26 13.17
C ALA A 358 -1.74 -37.78 12.05
N ALA A 359 -2.78 -37.04 11.67
CA ALA A 359 -3.55 -37.33 10.46
C ALA A 359 -2.78 -36.84 9.23
N VAL A 360 -2.55 -37.73 8.28
CA VAL A 360 -1.61 -37.47 7.18
C VAL A 360 -2.36 -36.95 5.94
N PRO A 361 -2.17 -35.69 5.51
CA PRO A 361 -2.76 -35.24 4.26
C PRO A 361 -2.10 -35.94 3.06
N VAL A 362 -2.92 -36.12 2.03
CA VAL A 362 -2.52 -36.68 0.73
C VAL A 362 -2.40 -35.61 -0.35
N LYS A 363 -2.91 -34.39 -0.10
CA LYS A 363 -2.72 -33.22 -0.97
C LYS A 363 -2.19 -32.00 -0.21
N GLU A 364 -1.38 -31.18 -0.87
CA GLU A 364 -0.83 -29.94 -0.31
C GLU A 364 -0.89 -28.81 -1.33
N GLN A 365 -1.28 -27.62 -0.87
CA GLN A 365 -1.43 -26.45 -1.73
C GLN A 365 -0.63 -25.28 -1.20
N GLY A 366 0.01 -24.54 -2.09
CA GLY A 366 0.72 -23.32 -1.73
C GLY A 366 0.77 -22.29 -2.85
N LYS A 367 1.40 -21.16 -2.53
CA LYS A 367 1.54 -20.00 -3.40
C LYS A 367 2.96 -19.48 -3.34
N ASP A 368 3.45 -19.00 -4.47
CA ASP A 368 4.84 -18.54 -4.55
C ASP A 368 5.00 -17.17 -3.88
N LEU A 369 3.91 -16.40 -3.85
CA LEU A 369 3.70 -15.19 -3.04
C LEU A 369 3.93 -15.37 -1.53
N ASP A 370 3.98 -16.58 -0.98
CA ASP A 370 4.20 -16.79 0.46
C ASP A 370 5.66 -17.16 0.82
N TYR A 371 6.53 -17.44 -0.16
CA TYR A 371 7.83 -18.09 0.14
C TYR A 371 8.79 -17.22 0.92
N CYS A 372 9.00 -15.96 0.57
CA CYS A 372 10.07 -15.18 1.20
C CYS A 372 9.76 -14.97 2.69
N GLU A 373 8.49 -14.81 3.05
CA GLU A 373 8.08 -14.77 4.47
C GLU A 373 8.36 -16.11 5.18
N LYS A 374 7.95 -17.24 4.59
CA LYS A 374 8.19 -18.57 5.18
C LYS A 374 9.68 -18.89 5.32
N MET A 375 10.49 -18.53 4.33
CA MET A 375 11.94 -18.74 4.31
C MET A 375 12.69 -17.82 5.28
N ASN A 376 12.33 -16.52 5.35
CA ASN A 376 12.87 -15.61 6.36
C ASN A 376 12.51 -16.07 7.78
N ALA A 377 11.29 -16.60 7.98
CA ALA A 377 10.83 -17.10 9.28
C ALA A 377 11.46 -18.46 9.68
N ASN A 378 11.83 -19.33 8.73
CA ASN A 378 12.42 -20.64 9.00
C ASN A 378 13.96 -20.67 9.01
N GLY A 379 14.62 -19.53 8.74
CA GLY A 379 16.09 -19.46 8.66
C GLY A 379 16.65 -20.08 7.37
N TYR A 380 15.94 -19.94 6.26
CA TYR A 380 16.30 -20.43 4.92
C TYR A 380 16.51 -21.95 4.81
N THR A 381 15.87 -22.72 5.68
CA THR A 381 15.86 -24.19 5.61
C THR A 381 14.71 -24.70 4.74
N TRP A 382 14.54 -26.01 4.64
CA TRP A 382 13.39 -26.63 3.99
C TRP A 382 12.08 -26.24 4.69
N ILE A 383 11.06 -25.89 3.90
CA ILE A 383 9.67 -25.80 4.34
C ILE A 383 9.12 -27.23 4.29
N GLU A 384 8.88 -27.83 5.45
CA GLU A 384 8.44 -29.22 5.52
C GLU A 384 6.97 -29.39 5.10
N GLY A 385 6.71 -30.43 4.31
CA GLY A 385 5.37 -30.88 3.91
C GLY A 385 5.12 -32.35 4.24
N ALA A 386 3.90 -32.81 3.96
CA ALA A 386 3.45 -34.19 4.12
C ALA A 386 3.46 -35.00 2.81
N VAL A 387 3.52 -34.34 1.65
CA VAL A 387 3.63 -34.92 0.31
C VAL A 387 4.99 -34.56 -0.29
N ALA A 388 5.43 -33.30 -0.18
CA ALA A 388 6.78 -32.89 -0.54
C ALA A 388 7.29 -31.76 0.36
N ASP A 389 8.59 -31.80 0.70
CA ASP A 389 9.28 -30.65 1.27
C ASP A 389 9.62 -29.67 0.15
N THR A 390 9.70 -28.36 0.44
CA THR A 390 10.02 -27.36 -0.58
C THR A 390 10.98 -26.27 -0.10
N LYS A 391 11.73 -25.67 -1.04
CA LYS A 391 12.74 -24.66 -0.75
C LYS A 391 12.89 -23.69 -1.94
N LEU A 392 13.26 -22.44 -1.65
CA LEU A 392 13.80 -21.52 -2.65
C LEU A 392 15.32 -21.38 -2.45
N MET A 393 16.09 -21.45 -3.53
CA MET A 393 17.55 -21.26 -3.55
C MET A 393 17.93 -20.28 -4.67
N THR A 394 19.21 -19.92 -4.75
CA THR A 394 19.78 -19.10 -5.83
C THR A 394 21.06 -19.76 -6.37
N GLY A 395 21.85 -19.07 -7.21
CA GLY A 395 22.92 -19.68 -8.02
C GLY A 395 22.36 -20.23 -9.34
N THR A 396 22.87 -21.37 -9.83
CA THR A 396 22.28 -22.13 -10.96
C THR A 396 22.44 -23.64 -10.73
N VAL A 397 21.58 -24.46 -11.33
CA VAL A 397 21.63 -25.93 -11.17
C VAL A 397 22.95 -26.49 -11.71
N GLU A 398 23.47 -25.92 -12.80
CA GLU A 398 24.70 -26.38 -13.47
C GLU A 398 25.99 -25.85 -12.79
N SER A 399 26.01 -24.61 -12.30
CA SER A 399 27.23 -24.02 -11.68
C SER A 399 27.29 -24.16 -10.16
N GLY A 400 26.21 -24.63 -9.52
CA GLY A 400 26.10 -24.77 -8.08
C GLY A 400 25.02 -23.84 -7.50
N LEU A 401 24.23 -24.41 -6.59
CA LEU A 401 23.16 -23.73 -5.91
C LEU A 401 23.63 -23.19 -4.55
N LEU A 402 23.07 -22.04 -4.17
CA LEU A 402 23.36 -21.32 -2.94
C LEU A 402 22.07 -21.08 -2.17
N ASP A 403 22.15 -21.21 -0.85
CA ASP A 403 21.04 -20.82 0.02
C ASP A 403 20.88 -19.29 0.04
N PHE A 404 19.65 -18.82 0.23
CA PHE A 404 19.44 -17.46 0.74
C PHE A 404 19.99 -17.39 2.17
N ASP A 405 20.57 -16.26 2.55
CA ASP A 405 21.20 -16.09 3.87
C ASP A 405 20.80 -14.78 4.57
N HIS A 406 20.18 -13.82 3.86
CA HIS A 406 19.80 -12.53 4.40
C HIS A 406 18.36 -12.09 4.06
N GLN A 407 17.70 -11.53 5.07
CA GLN A 407 16.43 -10.81 4.91
C GLN A 407 16.75 -9.40 4.39
N GLY A 408 15.94 -8.92 3.46
CA GLY A 408 16.02 -7.54 2.98
C GLY A 408 15.31 -6.53 3.88
N GLN A 409 14.71 -5.52 3.25
CA GLN A 409 14.05 -4.41 3.93
C GLN A 409 12.81 -4.84 4.74
N ASP A 410 12.19 -5.95 4.38
CA ASP A 410 11.03 -6.53 5.06
C ASP A 410 11.05 -8.07 4.96
N LYS A 411 10.10 -8.72 5.64
CA LYS A 411 9.94 -10.19 5.67
C LYS A 411 9.58 -10.80 4.30
N TYR A 412 9.23 -9.99 3.30
CA TYR A 412 8.87 -10.44 1.95
C TYR A 412 10.04 -10.32 0.96
N TYR A 413 11.24 -9.99 1.44
CA TYR A 413 12.47 -9.82 0.66
C TYR A 413 13.56 -10.75 1.21
N MET A 414 14.25 -11.49 0.34
CA MET A 414 15.47 -12.22 0.69
C MET A 414 16.52 -12.22 -0.44
N TYR A 415 17.80 -12.31 -0.07
CA TYR A 415 18.94 -12.36 -0.99
C TYR A 415 20.06 -13.25 -0.42
N ASN A 416 21.04 -13.58 -1.27
CA ASN A 416 22.31 -14.15 -0.84
C ASN A 416 23.37 -13.04 -0.81
N GLU A 417 24.11 -12.89 0.30
CA GLU A 417 25.13 -11.84 0.47
C GLU A 417 26.30 -12.03 -0.50
N SER A 418 26.79 -13.25 -0.68
CA SER A 418 27.97 -13.53 -1.53
C SER A 418 27.75 -13.18 -3.01
N LEU A 419 26.55 -13.41 -3.55
CA LEU A 419 26.18 -13.01 -4.91
C LEU A 419 26.00 -11.49 -5.09
N ASN A 420 25.84 -10.75 -3.99
CA ASN A 420 25.67 -9.31 -3.98
C ASN A 420 26.88 -8.57 -3.37
N ALA A 421 28.00 -9.28 -3.14
CA ALA A 421 29.17 -8.74 -2.48
C ALA A 421 29.79 -7.56 -3.28
N GLY A 422 30.02 -6.44 -2.60
CA GLY A 422 30.58 -5.23 -3.21
C GLY A 422 29.56 -4.33 -3.92
N LEU A 423 28.25 -4.60 -3.80
CA LEU A 423 27.17 -3.73 -4.28
C LEU A 423 26.59 -2.90 -3.12
N ASP A 424 26.31 -1.62 -3.36
CA ASP A 424 25.68 -0.73 -2.37
C ASP A 424 24.23 -1.13 -2.01
N THR A 425 23.55 -1.82 -2.93
CA THR A 425 22.21 -2.41 -2.72
C THR A 425 22.13 -3.78 -3.40
N PRO A 426 21.43 -4.78 -2.83
CA PRO A 426 21.27 -6.08 -3.47
C PRO A 426 20.58 -5.93 -4.84
N LEU A 427 21.20 -6.52 -5.86
CA LEU A 427 20.79 -6.50 -7.25
C LEU A 427 20.08 -7.79 -7.65
N TYR A 428 20.49 -8.92 -7.06
CA TYR A 428 19.90 -10.24 -7.27
C TYR A 428 19.18 -10.68 -5.99
N PHE A 429 17.86 -10.85 -6.06
CA PHE A 429 17.02 -11.09 -4.89
C PHE A 429 15.66 -11.69 -5.25
N ALA A 430 15.06 -12.38 -4.28
CA ALA A 430 13.67 -12.81 -4.32
C ALA A 430 12.81 -11.88 -3.46
N GLN A 431 11.70 -11.39 -4.03
CA GLN A 431 10.55 -10.87 -3.30
C GLN A 431 9.32 -11.70 -3.62
N ASN A 432 8.34 -11.72 -2.71
CA ASN A 432 7.08 -12.44 -2.91
C ASN A 432 6.37 -12.14 -4.25
N TRP A 433 6.51 -10.92 -4.78
CA TRP A 433 5.87 -10.50 -6.04
C TRP A 433 6.81 -10.34 -7.23
N LYS A 434 8.13 -10.51 -7.04
CA LYS A 434 9.11 -10.43 -8.13
C LYS A 434 10.46 -11.04 -7.75
N TRP A 435 11.07 -11.76 -8.67
CA TRP A 435 12.42 -12.30 -8.54
C TRP A 435 13.33 -11.61 -9.54
N TYR A 436 14.39 -10.94 -9.07
CA TYR A 436 15.42 -10.34 -9.92
C TYR A 436 16.61 -11.29 -10.06
N ILE A 437 16.96 -11.55 -11.31
CA ILE A 437 17.95 -12.57 -11.68
C ILE A 437 19.08 -11.98 -12.51
N GLY A 438 20.25 -12.60 -12.40
CA GLY A 438 21.46 -12.33 -13.20
C GLY A 438 21.93 -13.58 -13.93
N ARG A 439 23.00 -13.45 -14.74
CA ARG A 439 23.55 -14.58 -15.52
C ARG A 439 23.86 -15.82 -14.68
N ASN A 440 24.48 -15.64 -13.53
CA ASN A 440 24.86 -16.70 -12.58
C ASN A 440 24.06 -16.63 -11.26
N ALA A 441 22.96 -15.88 -11.26
CA ALA A 441 22.13 -15.62 -10.09
C ALA A 441 20.66 -15.84 -10.47
N ALA A 442 20.33 -17.10 -10.79
CA ALA A 442 18.96 -17.53 -10.97
C ALA A 442 18.24 -17.58 -9.62
N ILE A 443 16.91 -17.66 -9.66
CA ILE A 443 16.14 -18.15 -8.52
C ILE A 443 15.67 -19.56 -8.85
N VAL A 444 15.83 -20.49 -7.92
CA VAL A 444 15.54 -21.91 -8.13
C VAL A 444 14.56 -22.40 -7.07
N LYS A 445 13.37 -22.80 -7.50
CA LYS A 445 12.32 -23.38 -6.65
C LYS A 445 12.39 -24.88 -6.70
N ILE A 446 12.43 -25.51 -5.53
CA ILE A 446 12.75 -26.94 -5.40
C ILE A 446 11.66 -27.63 -4.62
N PHE A 447 11.21 -28.78 -5.12
CA PHE A 447 10.35 -29.71 -4.42
C PHE A 447 11.13 -31.01 -4.19
N LYS A 448 10.96 -31.63 -3.03
CA LYS A 448 11.51 -32.94 -2.69
C LYS A 448 10.38 -33.85 -2.24
N ALA A 449 10.06 -34.85 -3.06
CA ALA A 449 8.94 -35.74 -2.82
C ALA A 449 9.18 -36.66 -1.62
N LYS A 450 8.20 -36.74 -0.71
CA LYS A 450 8.17 -37.65 0.45
C LYS A 450 7.24 -38.85 0.22
N LYS A 451 6.54 -38.83 -0.91
CA LYS A 451 5.62 -39.85 -1.42
C LYS A 451 5.66 -39.79 -2.94
N ASN A 452 5.25 -40.85 -3.61
CA ASN A 452 4.91 -40.74 -5.03
C ASN A 452 3.76 -39.75 -5.19
N CYS A 453 3.89 -38.76 -6.08
CA CYS A 453 2.88 -37.71 -6.26
C CYS A 453 2.92 -37.07 -7.66
N SER A 454 1.83 -36.40 -8.02
CA SER A 454 1.85 -35.32 -9.00
C SER A 454 2.12 -33.98 -8.33
N LEU A 455 2.78 -33.08 -9.04
CA LEU A 455 2.88 -31.65 -8.78
C LEU A 455 2.28 -30.92 -9.96
N THR A 456 1.17 -30.23 -9.74
CA THR A 456 0.60 -29.26 -10.68
C THR A 456 1.07 -27.87 -10.29
N ILE A 457 1.54 -27.09 -11.27
CA ILE A 457 1.76 -25.64 -11.12
C ILE A 457 0.80 -24.91 -12.05
N GLU A 458 0.08 -23.93 -11.52
CA GLU A 458 -0.83 -23.06 -12.28
C GLU A 458 -0.41 -21.61 -12.09
N ASN A 459 -0.27 -20.88 -13.19
CA ASN A 459 0.00 -19.44 -13.19
C ASN A 459 -1.24 -18.70 -13.71
N ALA A 460 -1.95 -17.98 -12.84
CA ALA A 460 -3.21 -17.32 -13.17
C ALA A 460 -3.03 -15.79 -13.24
N LEU A 461 -2.83 -15.26 -14.44
CA LEU A 461 -2.70 -13.82 -14.69
C LEU A 461 -4.06 -13.13 -14.57
N GLN A 462 -4.04 -11.92 -14.03
CA GLN A 462 -5.21 -11.03 -14.04
C GLN A 462 -5.19 -10.16 -15.31
N ASP A 463 -6.36 -9.79 -15.82
CA ASP A 463 -6.51 -8.94 -17.01
C ASP A 463 -5.57 -7.71 -16.97
N GLY A 464 -4.67 -7.63 -17.96
CA GLY A 464 -3.72 -6.53 -18.12
C GLY A 464 -2.41 -6.65 -17.31
N GLN A 465 -2.19 -7.75 -16.58
CA GLN A 465 -0.90 -8.05 -15.94
C GLN A 465 0.05 -8.82 -16.87
N ASN A 466 1.33 -8.87 -16.53
CA ASN A 466 2.35 -9.64 -17.24
C ASN A 466 3.32 -10.33 -16.27
N ASN A 467 4.09 -11.29 -16.79
CA ASN A 467 5.05 -12.08 -16.00
C ASN A 467 6.40 -11.38 -15.76
N GLY A 468 6.52 -10.06 -15.98
CA GLY A 468 7.76 -9.28 -15.79
C GLY A 468 8.59 -9.08 -17.06
N TRP A 469 9.84 -8.66 -16.89
CA TRP A 469 10.79 -8.49 -18.00
C TRP A 469 11.47 -9.84 -18.29
N THR A 470 10.75 -10.73 -18.99
CA THR A 470 11.22 -12.09 -19.30
C THR A 470 11.93 -12.23 -20.65
N ASP A 471 12.08 -11.13 -21.40
CA ASP A 471 13.00 -11.05 -22.55
C ASP A 471 14.40 -11.54 -22.17
N ASN A 472 14.97 -12.45 -22.96
CA ASN A 472 16.25 -13.11 -22.74
C ASN A 472 16.30 -14.03 -21.50
N CYS A 473 15.17 -14.41 -20.93
CA CYS A 473 15.11 -15.34 -19.79
C CYS A 473 14.79 -16.78 -20.22
N LEU A 474 15.15 -17.72 -19.37
CA LEU A 474 14.84 -19.14 -19.48
C LEU A 474 14.09 -19.58 -18.23
N LEU A 475 13.09 -20.44 -18.39
CA LEU A 475 12.57 -21.30 -17.33
C LEU A 475 12.99 -22.72 -17.64
N ASN A 476 13.96 -23.24 -16.89
CA ASN A 476 14.41 -24.62 -17.00
C ASN A 476 13.72 -25.46 -15.91
N VAL A 477 13.33 -26.69 -16.26
CA VAL A 477 12.87 -27.68 -15.28
C VAL A 477 13.82 -28.86 -15.29
N TYR A 478 14.36 -29.20 -14.12
CA TYR A 478 15.21 -30.37 -13.91
C TYR A 478 14.54 -31.34 -12.94
N ILE A 479 14.77 -32.63 -13.15
CA ILE A 479 14.48 -33.68 -12.17
C ILE A 479 15.80 -34.30 -11.70
N VAL A 480 15.90 -34.56 -10.40
CA VAL A 480 17.05 -35.22 -9.78
C VAL A 480 16.55 -36.52 -9.13
N ARG A 481 17.18 -37.63 -9.54
CA ARG A 481 16.83 -39.00 -9.11
C ARG A 481 18.08 -39.65 -8.53
N GLY A 482 18.22 -39.62 -7.21
CA GLY A 482 19.47 -40.02 -6.54
C GLY A 482 20.60 -39.02 -6.82
N GLU A 483 21.61 -39.44 -7.58
CA GLU A 483 22.76 -38.60 -7.99
C GLU A 483 22.64 -38.08 -9.44
N GLU A 484 21.64 -38.53 -10.22
CA GLU A 484 21.45 -38.12 -11.61
C GLU A 484 20.56 -36.86 -11.68
N THR A 485 21.10 -35.77 -12.23
CA THR A 485 20.37 -34.53 -12.55
C THR A 485 20.10 -34.47 -14.04
N LYS A 486 18.83 -34.28 -14.43
CA LYS A 486 18.42 -34.23 -15.84
C LYS A 486 17.49 -33.04 -16.11
N LYS A 487 17.82 -32.26 -17.15
CA LYS A 487 16.95 -31.19 -17.68
C LYS A 487 15.84 -31.85 -18.50
N ILE A 488 14.58 -31.54 -18.19
CA ILE A 488 13.39 -32.16 -18.80
C ILE A 488 12.48 -31.16 -19.51
N ALA A 489 12.64 -29.85 -19.27
CA ALA A 489 11.98 -28.81 -20.04
C ALA A 489 12.81 -27.52 -20.05
N THR A 490 12.68 -26.73 -21.10
CA THR A 490 13.21 -25.36 -21.21
C THR A 490 12.21 -24.49 -21.95
N VAL A 491 11.77 -23.38 -21.35
CA VAL A 491 10.94 -22.37 -22.01
C VAL A 491 11.77 -21.10 -22.21
N LYS A 492 11.94 -20.68 -23.47
CA LYS A 492 12.70 -19.48 -23.86
C LYS A 492 11.76 -18.26 -23.91
N ASN A 493 12.12 -17.16 -23.24
CA ASN A 493 11.31 -15.94 -23.08
C ASN A 493 9.88 -16.19 -22.54
N PRO A 494 9.71 -16.93 -21.42
CA PRO A 494 8.40 -17.33 -20.91
C PRO A 494 7.55 -16.10 -20.55
N SER A 495 6.34 -16.00 -21.09
CA SER A 495 5.53 -14.77 -21.03
C SER A 495 4.03 -15.01 -20.77
N THR A 496 3.52 -16.17 -21.16
CA THR A 496 2.10 -16.56 -21.04
C THR A 496 1.82 -17.37 -19.77
N GLU A 497 0.56 -17.60 -19.43
CA GLU A 497 0.17 -18.50 -18.32
C GLU A 497 0.69 -19.92 -18.53
N ALA A 498 0.59 -20.44 -19.77
CA ALA A 498 1.03 -21.78 -20.14
C ALA A 498 2.54 -21.98 -19.97
N ASP A 499 3.35 -20.95 -20.22
CA ASP A 499 4.81 -21.01 -20.08
C ASP A 499 5.28 -21.29 -18.63
N PHE A 500 4.46 -20.95 -17.64
CA PHE A 500 4.75 -21.12 -16.21
C PHE A 500 3.89 -22.23 -15.56
N SER A 501 3.04 -22.91 -16.33
CA SER A 501 2.09 -23.92 -15.82
C SER A 501 2.43 -25.31 -16.34
N GLY A 502 2.06 -26.34 -15.60
CA GLY A 502 2.28 -27.73 -16.03
C GLY A 502 1.96 -28.76 -14.95
N VAL A 503 2.14 -30.03 -15.29
CA VAL A 503 1.99 -31.16 -14.38
C VAL A 503 3.24 -32.02 -14.48
N TRP A 504 3.85 -32.33 -13.34
CA TRP A 504 5.00 -33.20 -13.21
C TRP A 504 4.71 -34.31 -12.21
N TYR A 505 5.44 -35.41 -12.33
CA TYR A 505 5.32 -36.60 -11.49
C TYR A 505 6.66 -36.90 -10.85
N MET A 506 6.62 -37.31 -9.59
CA MET A 506 7.80 -37.60 -8.76
C MET A 506 7.55 -38.88 -7.95
N LYS A 507 8.57 -39.71 -7.79
CA LYS A 507 8.59 -40.79 -6.80
C LYS A 507 9.15 -40.30 -5.48
N GLU A 508 8.87 -41.01 -4.40
CA GLU A 508 9.47 -40.71 -3.09
C GLU A 508 11.01 -40.64 -3.18
N GLY A 509 11.59 -39.53 -2.72
CA GLY A 509 13.02 -39.24 -2.79
C GLY A 509 13.45 -38.39 -3.99
N ASP A 510 12.65 -38.33 -5.06
CA ASP A 510 12.95 -37.47 -6.21
C ASP A 510 12.86 -35.98 -5.84
N MET A 511 13.60 -35.16 -6.59
CA MET A 511 13.58 -33.72 -6.46
C MET A 511 13.33 -33.05 -7.81
N LEU A 512 12.52 -31.99 -7.82
CA LEU A 512 12.19 -31.23 -9.03
C LEU A 512 12.57 -29.76 -8.83
N TYR A 513 13.29 -29.19 -9.80
CA TYR A 513 13.90 -27.87 -9.73
C TYR A 513 13.34 -27.02 -10.87
N PHE A 514 12.72 -25.89 -10.54
CA PHE A 514 12.32 -24.85 -11.48
C PHE A 514 13.33 -23.71 -11.38
N GLU A 515 14.19 -23.59 -12.37
CA GLU A 515 15.24 -22.59 -12.45
C GLU A 515 14.80 -21.43 -13.35
N PHE A 516 14.75 -20.25 -12.76
CA PHE A 516 14.39 -18.99 -13.41
C PHE A 516 15.69 -18.21 -13.68
N CYS A 517 16.27 -18.37 -14.88
CA CYS A 517 17.62 -17.89 -15.20
C CYS A 517 17.70 -17.08 -16.51
N SER A 518 18.90 -16.66 -16.89
CA SER A 518 19.16 -16.01 -18.18
C SER A 518 20.60 -16.26 -18.64
N ALA A 519 20.77 -16.94 -19.78
CA ALA A 519 22.08 -17.21 -20.35
C ALA A 519 22.69 -16.01 -21.11
N THR A 520 21.84 -15.12 -21.66
CA THR A 520 22.26 -14.15 -22.69
C THR A 520 22.39 -12.70 -22.20
N ILE A 521 22.00 -12.37 -20.96
CA ILE A 521 22.30 -11.06 -20.37
C ILE A 521 23.77 -10.94 -19.97
N LEU A 522 24.31 -9.72 -19.99
CA LEU A 522 25.70 -9.46 -19.57
C LEU A 522 25.82 -9.46 -18.04
N GLU A 523 27.04 -9.66 -17.54
CA GLU A 523 27.34 -9.50 -16.11
C GLU A 523 26.96 -8.10 -15.62
N GLY A 524 26.37 -8.01 -14.43
CA GLY A 524 25.82 -6.76 -13.88
C GLY A 524 24.49 -6.29 -14.51
N GLN A 525 23.95 -6.98 -15.53
CA GLN A 525 22.57 -6.78 -15.97
C GLN A 525 21.60 -7.66 -15.19
N VAL A 526 20.34 -7.22 -15.15
CA VAL A 526 19.24 -7.99 -14.54
C VAL A 526 18.07 -8.20 -15.48
N ARG A 527 17.28 -9.22 -15.15
CA ARG A 527 15.90 -9.44 -15.59
C ARG A 527 15.03 -9.73 -14.38
N ASN A 528 13.71 -9.78 -14.57
CA ASN A 528 12.81 -10.14 -13.49
C ASN A 528 11.62 -10.97 -13.93
N PHE A 529 11.25 -11.93 -13.08
CA PHE A 529 10.00 -12.66 -13.16
C PHE A 529 9.01 -12.07 -12.14
N GLN A 530 7.78 -11.81 -12.57
CA GLN A 530 6.64 -11.45 -11.71
C GLN A 530 5.62 -12.58 -11.58
N ALA A 531 5.77 -13.67 -12.36
CA ALA A 531 4.97 -14.90 -12.21
C ALA A 531 4.75 -15.38 -10.75
N PRO A 532 5.71 -15.26 -9.80
CA PRO A 532 5.50 -15.72 -8.42
C PRO A 532 4.28 -15.17 -7.68
N CYS A 533 3.77 -13.96 -8.00
CA CYS A 533 2.53 -13.48 -7.36
C CYS A 533 1.24 -14.09 -7.93
N TYR A 534 1.34 -14.77 -9.08
CA TYR A 534 0.24 -15.40 -9.81
C TYR A 534 0.32 -16.93 -9.80
N THR A 535 1.46 -17.49 -9.38
CA THR A 535 1.75 -18.93 -9.38
C THR A 535 1.29 -19.61 -8.09
N THR A 536 0.51 -20.67 -8.25
CA THR A 536 0.13 -21.63 -7.20
C THR A 536 0.63 -23.02 -7.54
N TYR A 537 0.69 -23.90 -6.53
CA TYR A 537 1.01 -25.31 -6.74
C TYR A 537 0.07 -26.22 -5.93
N ASP A 538 -0.25 -27.38 -6.51
CA ASP A 538 -1.03 -28.46 -5.92
C ASP A 538 -0.23 -29.76 -6.03
N LEU A 539 0.14 -30.33 -4.87
CA LEU A 539 0.80 -31.62 -4.73
C LEU A 539 -0.25 -32.66 -4.38
N ASP A 540 -0.29 -33.80 -5.08
CA ASP A 540 -1.27 -34.85 -4.83
C ASP A 540 -0.63 -36.25 -4.91
N SER A 541 -0.54 -36.90 -3.75
CA SER A 541 -0.02 -38.27 -3.62
C SER A 541 -1.00 -39.37 -4.06
N THR A 542 -2.26 -39.02 -4.38
CA THR A 542 -3.25 -39.93 -4.95
C THR A 542 -3.31 -39.90 -6.48
N ALA A 543 -2.68 -38.91 -7.10
CA ALA A 543 -2.72 -38.67 -8.55
C ALA A 543 -1.39 -38.98 -9.27
N PHE A 544 -0.52 -39.80 -8.67
CA PHE A 544 0.71 -40.26 -9.33
C PHE A 544 0.41 -41.17 -10.54
N ASP A 545 1.06 -40.89 -11.67
CA ASP A 545 0.94 -41.63 -12.93
C ASP A 545 2.32 -42.16 -13.36
N GLU A 546 2.48 -43.49 -13.41
CA GLU A 546 3.74 -44.18 -13.73
C GLU A 546 4.12 -44.06 -15.22
N GLU A 547 3.13 -43.97 -16.12
CA GLU A 547 3.36 -43.81 -17.56
C GLU A 547 3.88 -42.39 -17.83
N LYS A 548 3.21 -41.37 -17.27
CA LYS A 548 3.64 -39.97 -17.39
C LYS A 548 4.95 -39.68 -16.68
N TYR A 549 5.21 -40.30 -15.52
CA TYR A 549 6.51 -40.24 -14.84
C TYR A 549 7.68 -40.78 -15.71
N THR A 550 7.39 -41.78 -16.54
CA THR A 550 8.36 -42.39 -17.46
C THR A 550 8.57 -41.51 -18.69
N GLU A 551 7.49 -41.02 -19.31
CA GLU A 551 7.56 -40.07 -20.45
C GLU A 551 8.30 -38.78 -20.08
N GLN A 552 7.97 -38.17 -18.93
CA GLN A 552 8.56 -36.92 -18.45
C GLN A 552 10.09 -36.94 -18.39
N ASN A 553 10.68 -38.10 -18.11
CA ASN A 553 12.12 -38.17 -17.96
C ASN A 553 12.86 -38.12 -19.30
N HIS A 554 12.17 -38.25 -20.45
CA HIS A 554 12.78 -38.28 -21.79
C HIS A 554 13.98 -39.25 -21.87
N ASP A 555 13.81 -40.48 -21.36
CA ASP A 555 14.88 -41.48 -21.30
C ASP A 555 15.14 -42.11 -22.67
N LEU A 556 15.99 -41.43 -23.43
CA LEU A 556 16.36 -41.80 -24.79
C LEU A 556 16.88 -43.25 -24.87
N PRO A 557 16.32 -44.07 -25.78
CA PRO A 557 16.88 -45.37 -26.10
C PRO A 557 18.36 -45.24 -26.49
N GLN A 558 19.19 -46.25 -26.17
CA GLN A 558 20.63 -46.19 -26.44
C GLN A 558 20.95 -45.87 -27.92
N ALA A 559 20.16 -46.42 -28.86
CA ALA A 559 20.31 -46.12 -30.29
C ALA A 559 20.12 -44.63 -30.64
N VAL A 560 19.27 -43.90 -29.90
CA VAL A 560 19.08 -42.45 -30.07
C VAL A 560 20.30 -41.70 -29.50
N LYS A 561 20.80 -42.10 -28.32
CA LYS A 561 22.02 -41.53 -27.72
C LYS A 561 23.25 -41.71 -28.63
N ASP A 562 23.43 -42.92 -29.18
CA ASP A 562 24.49 -43.23 -30.13
C ASP A 562 24.38 -42.37 -31.40
N LYS A 563 23.15 -42.12 -31.87
CA LYS A 563 22.88 -41.26 -33.03
C LYS A 563 23.15 -39.79 -32.77
N ILE A 564 22.84 -39.28 -31.57
CA ILE A 564 23.21 -37.91 -31.15
C ILE A 564 24.73 -37.76 -31.18
N ALA A 565 25.48 -38.72 -30.63
CA ALA A 565 26.94 -38.71 -30.67
C ALA A 565 27.51 -38.76 -32.10
N GLU A 566 26.94 -39.59 -32.99
CA GLU A 566 27.28 -39.61 -34.42
C GLU A 566 27.13 -38.22 -35.07
N LYS A 567 26.02 -37.54 -34.79
CA LYS A 567 25.68 -36.25 -35.39
C LYS A 567 26.42 -35.06 -34.79
N GLN A 568 26.66 -35.04 -33.48
CA GLN A 568 27.54 -34.05 -32.86
C GLN A 568 28.95 -34.12 -33.48
N ALA A 569 29.52 -35.33 -33.59
CA ALA A 569 30.83 -35.50 -34.23
C ALA A 569 30.85 -35.06 -35.71
N ALA A 570 29.73 -35.19 -36.42
CA ALA A 570 29.59 -34.69 -37.79
C ALA A 570 29.54 -33.15 -37.86
N LEU A 571 28.82 -32.49 -36.93
CA LEU A 571 28.82 -31.03 -36.79
C LEU A 571 30.21 -30.50 -36.43
N ASP A 572 30.87 -31.11 -35.44
CA ASP A 572 32.23 -30.75 -35.00
C ASP A 572 33.24 -30.87 -36.15
N THR A 573 33.16 -31.97 -36.93
CA THR A 573 34.00 -32.20 -38.10
C THR A 573 33.76 -31.16 -39.20
N TRP A 574 32.49 -30.79 -39.43
CA TRP A 574 32.15 -29.74 -40.40
C TRP A 574 32.67 -28.38 -39.94
N PHE A 575 32.45 -28.00 -38.67
CA PHE A 575 32.93 -26.74 -38.11
C PHE A 575 34.46 -26.62 -38.15
N ALA A 576 35.17 -27.69 -37.79
CA ALA A 576 36.64 -27.75 -37.87
C ALA A 576 37.19 -27.68 -39.31
N SER A 577 36.36 -27.83 -40.35
CA SER A 577 36.75 -27.62 -41.75
C SER A 577 36.63 -26.16 -42.22
N LEU A 578 36.00 -25.30 -41.42
CA LEU A 578 35.83 -23.87 -41.70
C LEU A 578 37.03 -23.07 -41.19
N ASN A 579 37.21 -21.88 -41.76
CA ASN A 579 38.27 -20.96 -41.38
C ASN A 579 37.68 -19.69 -40.75
N GLU A 580 38.00 -19.42 -39.48
CA GLU A 580 37.48 -18.27 -38.72
C GLU A 580 37.66 -16.94 -39.45
N THR A 581 38.79 -16.74 -40.15
CA THR A 581 39.08 -15.47 -40.85
C THR A 581 38.15 -15.18 -42.02
N ASP A 582 37.41 -16.17 -42.52
CA ASP A 582 36.47 -16.02 -43.62
C ASP A 582 35.14 -15.41 -43.13
N TYR A 583 34.92 -15.36 -41.81
CA TYR A 583 33.71 -14.85 -41.17
C TYR A 583 34.00 -13.52 -40.43
N SER A 584 32.96 -12.69 -40.28
CA SER A 584 33.04 -11.58 -39.32
C SER A 584 32.95 -12.13 -37.90
N ALA A 585 33.56 -11.46 -36.91
CA ALA A 585 33.52 -11.91 -35.52
C ALA A 585 32.09 -12.14 -34.98
N THR A 586 31.10 -11.36 -35.47
CA THR A 586 29.68 -11.54 -35.14
C THR A 586 29.08 -12.78 -35.80
N ASN A 587 29.42 -13.05 -37.07
CA ASN A 587 28.94 -14.23 -37.78
C ASN A 587 29.60 -15.51 -37.27
N TRP A 588 30.88 -15.46 -36.86
CA TRP A 588 31.58 -16.59 -36.25
C TRP A 588 30.97 -16.96 -34.90
N ALA A 589 30.68 -15.98 -34.04
CA ALA A 589 29.96 -16.22 -32.79
C ALA A 589 28.56 -16.81 -33.03
N LEU A 590 27.78 -16.25 -33.98
CA LEU A 590 26.46 -16.77 -34.35
C LEU A 590 26.53 -18.23 -34.85
N LEU A 591 27.56 -18.58 -35.61
CA LEU A 591 27.80 -19.93 -36.10
C LEU A 591 28.09 -20.91 -34.96
N GLN A 592 28.88 -20.49 -33.96
CA GLN A 592 29.16 -21.28 -32.76
C GLN A 592 27.90 -21.46 -31.90
N ASP A 593 27.13 -20.40 -31.70
CA ASP A 593 25.86 -20.43 -30.96
C ASP A 593 24.86 -21.39 -31.64
N GLU A 594 24.70 -21.30 -32.96
CA GLU A 594 23.77 -22.16 -33.73
C GLU A 594 24.12 -23.65 -33.61
N LEU A 595 25.41 -23.99 -33.74
CA LEU A 595 25.89 -25.37 -33.58
C LEU A 595 25.71 -25.91 -32.15
N ALA A 596 25.90 -25.07 -31.13
CA ALA A 596 25.68 -25.44 -29.74
C ALA A 596 24.21 -25.81 -29.46
N THR A 597 23.25 -25.25 -30.22
CA THR A 597 21.82 -25.60 -30.05
C THR A 597 21.52 -27.07 -30.33
N PHE A 598 22.32 -27.79 -31.12
CA PHE A 598 22.05 -29.21 -31.41
C PHE A 598 22.05 -30.04 -30.13
N ALA A 599 23.06 -29.87 -29.28
CA ALA A 599 23.16 -30.58 -28.00
C ALA A 599 22.03 -30.17 -27.05
N GLU A 600 21.76 -28.87 -26.89
CA GLU A 600 20.64 -28.37 -26.06
C GLU A 600 19.29 -28.99 -26.48
N ARG A 601 18.98 -28.94 -27.78
CA ARG A 601 17.69 -29.39 -28.32
C ARG A 601 17.55 -30.91 -28.28
N CYS A 602 18.66 -31.65 -28.36
CA CYS A 602 18.66 -33.11 -28.16
C CYS A 602 18.23 -33.53 -26.73
N GLU A 603 18.33 -32.67 -25.72
CA GLU A 603 17.85 -33.01 -24.37
C GLU A 603 16.30 -33.06 -24.30
N THR A 604 15.60 -32.30 -25.15
CA THR A 604 14.15 -32.05 -25.03
C THR A 604 13.30 -32.32 -26.27
N GLU A 605 13.88 -32.38 -27.48
CA GLU A 605 13.10 -32.42 -28.74
C GLU A 605 13.12 -33.76 -29.50
N VAL A 606 14.01 -34.70 -29.15
CA VAL A 606 14.26 -35.91 -29.95
C VAL A 606 13.94 -37.21 -29.20
N SER A 607 12.93 -37.96 -29.63
CA SER A 607 12.58 -39.27 -29.01
C SER A 607 13.01 -40.47 -29.85
N THR A 608 13.32 -40.26 -31.13
CA THR A 608 13.68 -41.29 -32.12
C THR A 608 14.97 -40.92 -32.87
N THR A 609 15.54 -41.89 -33.58
CA THR A 609 16.72 -41.68 -34.44
C THR A 609 16.43 -40.74 -35.62
N GLU A 610 15.18 -40.71 -36.06
CA GLU A 610 14.65 -39.88 -37.12
C GLU A 610 14.54 -38.42 -36.68
N ASP A 611 14.13 -38.16 -35.42
CA ASP A 611 14.10 -36.81 -34.85
C ASP A 611 15.51 -36.21 -34.75
N VAL A 612 16.50 -37.01 -34.32
CA VAL A 612 17.91 -36.61 -34.28
C VAL A 612 18.44 -36.27 -35.67
N GLU A 613 18.09 -37.06 -36.69
CA GLU A 613 18.47 -36.79 -38.08
C GLU A 613 17.78 -35.53 -38.61
N ALA A 614 16.51 -35.28 -38.28
CA ALA A 614 15.81 -34.06 -38.66
C ALA A 614 16.42 -32.81 -38.01
N LEU A 615 16.63 -32.83 -36.69
CA LEU A 615 17.24 -31.75 -35.92
C LEU A 615 18.68 -31.44 -36.39
N TYR A 616 19.49 -32.46 -36.66
CA TYR A 616 20.83 -32.30 -37.23
C TYR A 616 20.80 -31.55 -38.57
N ASN A 617 19.88 -31.92 -39.47
CA ASN A 617 19.77 -31.27 -40.76
C ASN A 617 19.24 -29.83 -40.65
N GLU A 618 18.38 -29.55 -39.67
CA GLU A 618 17.90 -28.19 -39.35
C GLU A 618 19.05 -27.29 -38.90
N VAL A 619 19.78 -27.70 -37.84
CA VAL A 619 20.92 -26.94 -37.28
C VAL A 619 22.03 -26.76 -38.32
N LEU A 620 22.36 -27.81 -39.08
CA LEU A 620 23.36 -27.71 -40.15
C LEU A 620 22.95 -26.72 -41.25
N ALA A 621 21.66 -26.69 -41.63
CA ALA A 621 21.17 -25.76 -42.64
C ALA A 621 21.18 -24.30 -42.15
N ALA A 622 20.84 -24.07 -40.87
CA ALA A 622 20.91 -22.75 -40.24
C ALA A 622 22.37 -22.26 -40.14
N ALA A 623 23.28 -23.13 -39.68
CA ALA A 623 24.71 -22.86 -39.62
C ALA A 623 25.31 -22.57 -41.02
N GLN A 624 24.90 -23.31 -42.05
CA GLN A 624 25.31 -23.07 -43.44
C GLN A 624 24.75 -21.77 -44.05
N ALA A 625 23.68 -21.20 -43.48
CA ALA A 625 23.11 -19.93 -43.93
C ALA A 625 23.87 -18.69 -43.40
N VAL A 626 24.82 -18.88 -42.47
CA VAL A 626 25.66 -17.80 -41.96
C VAL A 626 26.65 -17.36 -43.03
N GLU A 627 26.46 -16.17 -43.61
CA GLU A 627 27.30 -15.64 -44.69
C GLU A 627 28.77 -15.42 -44.24
N THR A 628 29.73 -15.83 -45.07
CA THR A 628 31.13 -15.38 -44.99
C THR A 628 31.24 -13.88 -45.32
N ILE A 629 32.39 -13.27 -45.04
CA ILE A 629 32.67 -11.87 -45.40
C ILE A 629 32.48 -11.66 -46.91
N GLU A 630 33.03 -12.54 -47.75
CA GLU A 630 32.90 -12.45 -49.22
C GLU A 630 31.44 -12.60 -49.68
N GLN A 631 30.69 -13.55 -49.09
CA GLN A 631 29.28 -13.74 -49.40
C GLN A 631 28.44 -12.53 -49.00
N ALA A 632 28.66 -11.97 -47.80
CA ALA A 632 27.98 -10.77 -47.33
C ALA A 632 28.28 -9.54 -48.20
N GLU A 633 29.53 -9.37 -48.66
CA GLU A 633 29.91 -8.32 -49.60
C GLU A 633 29.25 -8.51 -50.98
N ALA A 634 29.21 -9.74 -51.50
CA ALA A 634 28.52 -10.05 -52.76
C ALA A 634 27.00 -9.81 -52.66
N SER A 635 26.36 -10.26 -51.57
CA SER A 635 24.96 -10.03 -51.24
C SER A 635 24.63 -8.54 -51.09
N LEU A 636 25.51 -7.75 -50.48
CA LEU A 636 25.37 -6.29 -50.41
C LEU A 636 25.47 -5.67 -51.81
N LYS A 637 26.53 -5.98 -52.56
CA LYS A 637 26.79 -5.43 -53.90
C LYS A 637 25.64 -5.70 -54.87
N LYS A 638 25.06 -6.91 -54.83
CA LYS A 638 23.88 -7.28 -55.61
C LYS A 638 22.67 -6.41 -55.25
N ALA A 639 22.35 -6.27 -53.96
CA ALA A 639 21.21 -5.46 -53.52
C ALA A 639 21.38 -3.96 -53.87
N LEU A 640 22.60 -3.42 -53.79
CA LEU A 640 22.87 -2.03 -54.20
C LEU A 640 22.74 -1.84 -55.72
N GLN A 641 23.10 -2.85 -56.52
CA GLN A 641 22.88 -2.83 -57.97
C GLN A 641 21.38 -2.85 -58.29
N GLU A 642 20.60 -3.74 -57.67
CA GLU A 642 19.14 -3.78 -57.81
C GLU A 642 18.49 -2.43 -57.47
N TYR A 643 18.94 -1.75 -56.41
CA TYR A 643 18.47 -0.40 -56.06
C TYR A 643 18.87 0.68 -57.07
N ALA A 644 20.03 0.57 -57.71
CA ALA A 644 20.46 1.47 -58.77
C ALA A 644 19.69 1.25 -60.08
N ASP A 645 19.25 0.01 -60.32
CA ASP A 645 18.42 -0.37 -61.47
C ASP A 645 16.94 0.03 -61.26
N GLU A 646 16.41 -0.06 -60.04
CA GLU A 646 15.12 0.56 -59.67
C GLU A 646 15.12 2.08 -59.90
N LEU A 647 16.20 2.77 -59.52
CA LEU A 647 16.34 4.21 -59.76
C LEU A 647 16.39 4.54 -61.26
N GLN A 648 17.07 3.70 -62.06
CA GLN A 648 17.09 3.80 -63.53
C GLN A 648 15.68 3.69 -64.10
N ALA A 649 14.94 2.64 -63.71
CA ALA A 649 13.57 2.43 -64.17
C ALA A 649 12.66 3.61 -63.84
N LYS A 650 12.84 4.26 -62.67
CA LYS A 650 12.07 5.46 -62.32
C LYS A 650 12.43 6.69 -63.15
N TYR A 651 13.71 6.88 -63.47
CA TYR A 651 14.14 7.94 -64.41
C TYR A 651 13.56 7.70 -65.81
N ASP A 652 13.59 6.47 -66.31
CA ASP A 652 13.07 6.11 -67.63
C ASP A 652 11.54 6.33 -67.70
N GLU A 653 10.81 5.95 -66.64
CA GLU A 653 9.37 6.22 -66.47
C GLU A 653 9.05 7.72 -66.54
N LEU A 654 9.81 8.56 -65.82
CA LEU A 654 9.60 10.01 -65.79
C LEU A 654 9.79 10.64 -67.18
N ILE A 655 10.77 10.18 -67.95
CA ILE A 655 11.06 10.66 -69.31
C ILE A 655 10.05 10.18 -70.34
N ALA A 656 9.52 8.96 -70.19
CA ALA A 656 8.44 8.46 -71.03
C ALA A 656 7.14 9.27 -70.84
N ASN A 657 6.84 9.65 -69.60
CA ASN A 657 5.56 10.26 -69.22
C ASN A 657 5.54 11.79 -69.27
N ASN A 658 6.68 12.48 -69.18
CA ASN A 658 6.74 13.94 -69.05
C ASN A 658 7.62 14.62 -70.11
N LYS A 659 7.37 15.91 -70.35
CA LYS A 659 8.22 16.77 -71.19
C LYS A 659 9.04 17.70 -70.30
N TYR A 660 10.35 17.74 -70.50
CA TYR A 660 11.26 18.60 -69.73
C TYR A 660 11.84 19.72 -70.60
N SER A 661 12.33 20.78 -69.96
CA SER A 661 13.20 21.77 -70.61
C SER A 661 14.60 21.15 -70.86
N LYS A 662 15.47 21.86 -71.59
CA LYS A 662 16.86 21.42 -71.77
C LYS A 662 17.56 21.27 -70.40
N ASP A 663 17.43 22.31 -69.57
CA ASP A 663 18.09 22.37 -68.26
C ASP A 663 17.45 21.39 -67.28
N GLY A 664 16.12 21.18 -67.35
CA GLY A 664 15.44 20.13 -66.59
C GLY A 664 15.84 18.72 -67.00
N ARG A 665 16.19 18.49 -68.27
CA ARG A 665 16.76 17.19 -68.69
C ARG A 665 18.18 17.00 -68.15
N THR A 666 19.03 18.03 -68.22
CA THR A 666 20.37 18.01 -67.60
C THR A 666 20.27 17.70 -66.10
N ALA A 667 19.36 18.35 -65.37
CA ALA A 667 19.14 18.10 -63.95
C ALA A 667 18.67 16.66 -63.64
N LEU A 668 17.86 16.04 -64.51
CA LEU A 668 17.45 14.64 -64.36
C LEU A 668 18.64 13.68 -64.55
N ASP A 669 19.47 13.94 -65.57
CA ASP A 669 20.64 13.13 -65.88
C ASP A 669 21.68 13.22 -64.74
N GLU A 670 21.89 14.42 -64.18
CA GLU A 670 22.74 14.66 -63.01
C GLU A 670 22.19 13.99 -61.73
N ALA A 671 20.90 14.13 -61.45
CA ALA A 671 20.27 13.52 -60.27
C ALA A 671 20.26 11.98 -60.33
N LEU A 672 20.12 11.39 -61.52
CA LEU A 672 20.29 9.96 -61.73
C LEU A 672 21.73 9.51 -61.43
N ALA A 673 22.72 10.23 -61.96
CA ALA A 673 24.14 9.89 -61.80
C ALA A 673 24.59 9.99 -60.33
N ASP A 674 24.26 11.09 -59.65
CA ASP A 674 24.52 11.30 -58.22
C ASP A 674 23.79 10.26 -57.36
N GLY A 675 22.52 9.98 -57.68
CA GLY A 675 21.73 8.95 -57.00
C GLY A 675 22.34 7.56 -57.09
N LYS A 676 22.71 7.10 -58.30
CA LYS A 676 23.38 5.81 -58.49
C LYS A 676 24.73 5.74 -57.76
N ALA A 677 25.54 6.81 -57.82
CA ALA A 677 26.82 6.86 -57.13
C ALA A 677 26.65 6.71 -55.60
N LYS A 678 25.66 7.38 -55.01
CA LYS A 678 25.35 7.29 -53.56
C LYS A 678 24.78 5.93 -53.15
N ILE A 679 23.97 5.29 -54.00
CA ILE A 679 23.47 3.93 -53.75
C ILE A 679 24.63 2.93 -53.78
N LEU A 680 25.43 2.92 -54.85
CA LEU A 680 26.51 1.94 -55.05
C LEU A 680 27.68 2.11 -54.07
N ALA A 681 27.88 3.31 -53.50
CA ALA A 681 28.86 3.58 -52.46
C ALA A 681 28.37 3.30 -51.03
N ALA A 682 27.11 2.85 -50.84
CA ALA A 682 26.54 2.63 -49.52
C ALA A 682 27.17 1.42 -48.81
N LYS A 683 27.48 1.57 -47.51
CA LYS A 683 28.09 0.50 -46.70
C LYS A 683 27.08 -0.50 -46.10
N SER A 684 25.79 -0.39 -46.42
CA SER A 684 24.76 -1.33 -45.97
C SER A 684 23.49 -1.23 -46.81
N LYS A 685 22.66 -2.29 -46.79
CA LYS A 685 21.36 -2.34 -47.49
C LYS A 685 20.44 -1.19 -47.04
N THR A 686 20.40 -0.88 -45.73
CA THR A 686 19.61 0.23 -45.16
C THR A 686 20.05 1.60 -45.69
N LEU A 687 21.35 1.87 -45.76
CA LEU A 687 21.88 3.12 -46.30
C LEU A 687 21.66 3.23 -47.82
N GLY A 688 21.83 2.13 -48.56
CA GLY A 688 21.53 2.07 -50.00
C GLY A 688 20.06 2.35 -50.31
N ASN A 689 19.14 1.73 -49.58
CA ASN A 689 17.71 1.99 -49.73
C ASN A 689 17.34 3.44 -49.36
N SER A 690 17.98 4.02 -48.34
CA SER A 690 17.81 5.43 -47.97
C SER A 690 18.29 6.36 -49.09
N ALA A 691 19.44 6.07 -49.71
CA ALA A 691 19.96 6.81 -50.86
C ALA A 691 19.01 6.70 -52.07
N LYS A 692 18.47 5.51 -52.36
CA LYS A 692 17.47 5.27 -53.41
C LYS A 692 16.23 6.16 -53.22
N LEU A 693 15.65 6.17 -52.02
CA LEU A 693 14.46 6.99 -51.73
C LEU A 693 14.74 8.49 -51.87
N GLN A 694 15.92 8.95 -51.45
CA GLN A 694 16.34 10.35 -51.64
C GLN A 694 16.53 10.70 -53.11
N ALA A 695 17.15 9.82 -53.91
CA ALA A 695 17.35 10.02 -55.34
C ALA A 695 16.02 10.04 -56.11
N ILE A 696 15.08 9.14 -55.81
CA ILE A 696 13.71 9.16 -56.38
C ILE A 696 13.00 10.48 -56.02
N ALA A 697 13.14 10.96 -54.78
CA ALA A 697 12.57 12.23 -54.36
C ALA A 697 13.24 13.45 -55.04
N ALA A 698 14.51 13.36 -55.43
CA ALA A 698 15.20 14.38 -56.22
C ALA A 698 14.70 14.39 -57.68
N LEU A 699 14.61 13.23 -58.34
CA LEU A 699 14.07 13.09 -59.69
C LEU A 699 12.65 13.67 -59.81
N ASN A 700 11.77 13.34 -58.85
CA ASN A 700 10.38 13.81 -58.83
C ASN A 700 10.22 15.34 -58.57
N LYS A 701 11.26 16.04 -58.13
CA LYS A 701 11.21 17.50 -57.87
C LYS A 701 11.54 18.36 -59.10
N ILE A 702 12.03 17.77 -60.18
CA ILE A 702 12.52 18.52 -61.34
C ILE A 702 11.33 18.97 -62.20
N GLU A 703 11.26 20.27 -62.46
CA GLU A 703 10.10 20.89 -63.11
C GLU A 703 9.89 20.40 -64.55
N THR A 704 8.67 19.98 -64.84
CA THR A 704 8.23 19.66 -66.20
C THR A 704 7.94 20.95 -66.98
N LYS A 705 8.16 20.92 -68.29
CA LYS A 705 7.89 22.05 -69.18
C LYS A 705 6.38 22.25 -69.30
N SER A 706 5.87 23.32 -68.69
CA SER A 706 4.45 23.65 -68.70
C SER A 706 3.89 23.83 -70.12
N GLY A 707 2.98 22.94 -70.50
CA GLY A 707 2.08 23.16 -71.62
C GLY A 707 0.93 24.06 -71.16
N CYS A 708 0.65 25.13 -71.89
CA CYS A 708 -0.50 26.00 -71.58
C CYS A 708 -1.82 25.25 -71.84
N GLY A 709 -2.68 25.14 -70.81
CA GLY A 709 -4.07 24.71 -70.97
C GLY A 709 -4.64 23.91 -69.80
N GLY A 710 -5.46 24.54 -68.95
CA GLY A 710 -6.35 23.84 -68.00
C GLY A 710 -6.06 24.09 -66.52
N SER A 711 -6.88 24.95 -65.91
CA SER A 711 -6.90 25.27 -64.47
C SER A 711 -7.31 24.10 -63.57
N ILE A 712 -6.74 24.03 -62.35
CA ILE A 712 -7.46 24.06 -61.04
C ILE A 712 -6.44 24.06 -59.88
N GLY A 713 -6.74 24.79 -58.80
CA GLY A 713 -6.32 24.43 -57.44
C GLY A 713 -4.97 24.94 -56.94
N ILE A 714 -4.98 26.06 -56.22
CA ILE A 714 -3.82 26.59 -55.47
C ILE A 714 -3.72 25.87 -54.12
N GLY A 715 -2.52 25.46 -53.68
CA GLY A 715 -2.35 24.67 -52.45
C GLY A 715 -0.94 24.68 -51.83
N SER A 716 -0.33 25.87 -51.69
CA SER A 716 0.79 26.23 -50.79
C SER A 716 1.93 25.21 -50.54
N ALA A 717 3.12 25.54 -51.02
CA ALA A 717 4.36 24.94 -50.53
C ALA A 717 4.71 25.43 -49.10
N ALA A 718 4.91 24.50 -48.14
CA ALA A 718 5.78 24.64 -46.95
C ALA A 718 5.61 23.47 -45.93
N ALA A 719 6.04 22.23 -46.24
CA ALA A 719 5.95 21.12 -45.26
C ALA A 719 6.86 19.87 -45.47
N VAL A 720 8.06 19.95 -46.08
CA VAL A 720 8.93 18.75 -46.23
C VAL A 720 10.42 19.03 -45.93
N LEU A 721 10.72 19.35 -44.68
CA LEU A 721 12.11 19.37 -44.16
C LEU A 721 12.29 18.71 -42.77
N CYS A 722 11.22 18.21 -42.14
CA CYS A 722 11.27 17.56 -40.82
C CYS A 722 11.00 16.05 -40.82
N ALA A 723 10.78 15.41 -41.97
CA ALA A 723 10.39 13.99 -42.04
C ALA A 723 11.55 13.00 -41.81
N ALA A 724 12.81 13.40 -42.03
CA ALA A 724 13.96 12.51 -41.91
C ALA A 724 14.32 12.15 -40.46
N ALA A 725 14.10 13.06 -39.50
CA ALA A 725 14.33 12.80 -38.08
C ALA A 725 13.24 11.92 -37.45
N ALA A 726 11.99 12.03 -37.93
CA ALA A 726 10.86 11.26 -37.42
C ALA A 726 10.94 9.76 -37.76
N ALA A 727 11.52 9.39 -38.91
CA ALA A 727 11.67 7.99 -39.32
C ALA A 727 12.59 7.18 -38.37
N PHE A 728 13.63 7.82 -37.81
CA PHE A 728 14.55 7.18 -36.85
C PHE A 728 13.94 7.05 -35.44
N ALA A 729 12.97 7.92 -35.10
CA ALA A 729 12.18 7.80 -33.87
C ALA A 729 11.06 6.74 -34.00
N ALA A 730 10.46 6.61 -35.19
CA ALA A 730 9.37 5.67 -35.44
C ALA A 730 9.81 4.20 -35.49
N THR A 731 11.04 3.89 -35.90
CA THR A 731 11.57 2.51 -35.84
C THR A 731 11.88 2.04 -34.43
N LYS A 732 12.11 2.93 -33.46
CA LYS A 732 12.24 2.55 -32.04
C LYS A 732 10.90 2.29 -31.35
N LYS A 733 9.78 2.68 -31.96
CA LYS A 733 8.41 2.57 -31.39
C LYS A 733 7.52 1.54 -32.09
N LYS A 734 8.12 0.55 -32.75
CA LYS A 734 7.41 -0.58 -33.38
C LYS A 734 7.88 -1.94 -32.85
N LYS A 735 8.19 -1.97 -31.55
CA LYS A 735 8.44 -3.18 -30.74
C LYS A 735 7.69 -3.13 -29.38
N GLU A 736 6.58 -2.38 -29.34
CA GLU A 736 5.67 -2.23 -28.18
C GLU A 736 4.19 -2.48 -28.57
N ASP A 737 3.93 -3.04 -29.76
CA ASP A 737 2.59 -3.45 -30.21
C ASP A 737 2.71 -4.68 -31.13
N ARG A 738 3.23 -5.78 -30.55
CA ARG A 738 2.96 -7.17 -30.93
C ARG A 738 3.64 -8.13 -29.96
#